data_AF-A0AAV6Q0N5-F1
#
_entry.id   AF-A0AAV6Q0N5-F1
#
_cell.length_a   1.000
_cell.length_b   1.000
_cell.length_c   1.000
_cell.angle_alpha   90.00
_cell.angle_beta   90.00
_cell.angle_gamma   90.00
#
_symmetry.space_group_name_H-M   'P 1'
#
loop_
_entity.id
_entity.type
_entity.pdbx_description
1 polymer ?
#
loop_
_entity_poly.entity_id
_entity_poly.type
_entity_poly.pdbx_seq_one_letter_code
_entity_poly.pdbx_strand_id
1 'polypeptide(L)'
;MSSNNGTRRKAKLQHFTDLAPSDPETRTEIQGLFRKVRTYVKPPTGEWHIPSPNDALRHAVEGHCQLQALKESLNTVKNQLSDKNVQVWHQHTNSTNRAGKVIAAVRSAANAEICTQAWCKFYEILGTFNLLPEEALQSGELNTVHLCEAPGAFITALNHYIKTSESTHYCDWSWAANTLNPYHEANGGSTTIADDRLIANTLPWWFFGSDNTGNIMIQKHLLELQVFVSNMRRVDVVTADGSFDCQEKPDEQEALVASLHYCEATAALLLLSPGGSFVLKMFTLYEHSSVCLLYLLSCCFHSVNVFKPATSKSGNSEVYVVCLNYDGKEAVRPLLSKLIRNYGPHLADQEALFPKALIPESFLNQHYEVCSYFHTLQVETITENLQLFEGMSAELKQRLDHVRDSVAQEYLRRFQVIFLPRSRWISRNTVTPACCVASGGRSQGPKKQTGSFNERRELQTLTWRQRIERGYHASWIQRHFTDAGGTGCVLEGPLSKCNVDSWYVVVGAALPAIINSPFCEGGLLKHLNEALTDTVVDWTRVSPCDSCRTACAASVLSISKDDSSKSKDKKRCLVFGSRSVWAACESQTEDLILTFSAEPSFPQRGCVTLHDGEPLYQQQLVCCTVLSLQTLNPGDALLLPVFSALTRVTAAVVLCLRSCFHSVTFRCPPPCGVVGAALVCAGFCAEAAARILPVLTGVRDCMGELLGGDEGKGQSRDGDRQVLQFVPMEELLSAGLTEFLWTMNSEIIQHKLHLLMQP
;
A
#
# COMPACT_ATOMS: atom_id res chain seq x y z
N MET A 1 0.21 -16.49 33.13
CA MET A 1 1.27 -16.20 34.12
C MET A 1 2.38 -17.24 33.97
N SER A 2 3.51 -16.83 33.39
CA SER A 2 4.80 -17.49 33.53
C SER A 2 5.87 -16.43 33.24
N SER A 3 6.56 -16.01 34.28
CA SER A 3 7.57 -14.97 34.26
C SER A 3 8.89 -15.54 33.74
N ASN A 4 9.23 -15.28 32.48
CA ASN A 4 10.61 -15.41 32.03
C ASN A 4 11.30 -14.05 32.14
N ASN A 5 12.04 -13.91 33.25
CA ASN A 5 12.99 -12.84 33.50
C ASN A 5 14.17 -12.97 32.51
N GLY A 6 14.01 -12.42 31.31
CA GLY A 6 15.12 -12.12 30.42
C GLY A 6 15.85 -10.87 30.91
N THR A 7 17.11 -11.03 31.31
CA THR A 7 18.02 -10.00 31.78
C THR A 7 18.09 -8.83 30.79
N ARG A 8 17.41 -7.72 31.12
CA ARG A 8 17.58 -6.43 30.47
C ARG A 8 19.05 -6.02 30.59
N ARG A 9 19.83 -6.14 29.52
CA ARG A 9 21.00 -5.27 29.32
C ARG A 9 20.45 -3.84 29.29
N LYS A 10 20.53 -3.13 30.42
CA LYS A 10 20.48 -1.67 30.45
C LYS A 10 21.60 -1.20 29.52
N ALA A 11 21.28 -0.93 28.25
CA ALA A 11 22.10 -0.05 27.45
C ALA A 11 22.19 1.24 28.27
N LYS A 12 23.38 1.57 28.76
CA LYS A 12 23.62 2.81 29.48
C LYS A 12 23.09 3.92 28.57
N LEU A 13 22.06 4.62 29.05
CA LEU A 13 21.73 5.95 28.57
C LEU A 13 23.01 6.75 28.80
N GLN A 14 23.84 6.90 27.78
CA GLN A 14 24.94 7.86 27.85
C GLN A 14 24.23 9.20 28.07
N HIS A 15 24.53 9.84 29.19
CA HIS A 15 24.23 11.25 29.38
C HIS A 15 24.86 11.97 28.19
N PHE A 16 24.04 12.37 27.21
CA PHE A 16 24.43 13.16 26.05
C PHE A 16 24.62 14.63 26.44
N THR A 17 25.45 14.86 27.45
CA THR A 17 25.86 16.19 27.91
C THR A 17 27.36 16.28 27.74
N ASP A 18 27.78 17.35 27.06
CA ASP A 18 29.14 17.76 26.67
C ASP A 18 29.77 17.01 25.48
N LEU A 19 29.30 17.37 24.28
CA LEU A 19 30.16 17.39 23.10
C LEU A 19 30.96 18.70 23.09
N ALA A 20 32.26 18.58 22.81
CA ALA A 20 33.14 19.71 22.56
C ALA A 20 32.48 20.70 21.58
N PRO A 21 32.67 22.02 21.76
CA PRO A 21 32.07 23.02 20.89
C PRO A 21 32.44 22.70 19.44
N SER A 22 31.44 22.34 18.64
CA SER A 22 31.59 22.13 17.20
C SER A 22 32.28 23.33 16.59
N ASP A 23 33.24 23.07 15.71
CA ASP A 23 33.95 24.12 15.00
C ASP A 23 32.94 25.01 14.21
N PRO A 24 33.29 26.28 13.95
CA PRO A 24 32.37 27.22 13.31
C PRO A 24 31.86 26.77 11.94
N GLU A 25 32.65 26.01 11.19
CA GLU A 25 32.27 25.50 9.86
C GLU A 25 31.20 24.41 9.99
N THR A 26 31.42 23.43 10.88
CA THR A 26 30.43 22.38 11.20
C THR A 26 29.10 22.98 11.66
N ARG A 27 29.12 24.02 12.50
CA ARG A 27 27.89 24.71 12.93
C ARG A 27 27.15 25.36 11.77
N THR A 28 27.89 26.00 10.87
CA THR A 28 27.31 26.68 9.70
C THR A 28 26.70 25.65 8.74
N GLU A 29 27.38 24.52 8.51
CA GLU A 29 26.87 23.41 7.71
C GLU A 29 25.56 22.85 8.29
N ILE A 30 25.52 22.58 9.61
CA ILE A 30 24.31 22.09 10.30
C ILE A 30 23.17 23.10 10.20
N GLN A 31 23.44 24.40 10.41
CA GLN A 31 22.41 25.44 10.27
C GLN A 31 21.87 25.51 8.83
N GLY A 32 22.74 25.37 7.82
CA GLY A 32 22.35 25.34 6.42
C GLY A 32 21.38 24.20 6.09
N LEU A 33 21.60 23.01 6.67
CA LEU A 33 20.75 21.84 6.44
C LEU A 33 19.29 22.06 6.85
N PHE A 34 19.04 22.79 7.94
CA PHE A 34 17.71 23.05 8.47
C PHE A 34 17.07 24.36 7.99
N ARG A 35 17.72 25.10 7.08
CA ARG A 35 17.27 26.42 6.57
C ARG A 35 16.94 26.42 5.08
N LYS A 36 16.75 25.25 4.47
CA LYS A 36 16.41 25.09 3.05
C LYS A 36 14.93 25.40 2.79
N VAL A 37 14.56 26.66 2.96
CA VAL A 37 13.19 27.18 2.75
C VAL A 37 13.23 28.40 1.82
N ARG A 38 12.22 28.50 0.95
CA ARG A 38 11.93 29.69 0.15
C ARG A 38 10.45 29.99 0.22
N THR A 39 10.11 31.27 0.32
CA THR A 39 8.73 31.73 0.54
C THR A 39 8.32 32.62 -0.62
N TYR A 40 7.12 32.38 -1.16
CA TYR A 40 6.50 33.30 -2.10
C TYR A 40 5.96 34.51 -1.34
N VAL A 41 6.34 35.71 -1.78
CA VAL A 41 5.96 36.97 -1.16
C VAL A 41 4.97 37.69 -2.07
N LYS A 42 3.73 37.83 -1.62
CA LYS A 42 2.71 38.59 -2.33
C LYS A 42 3.17 40.05 -2.48
N PRO A 43 3.15 40.62 -3.69
CA PRO A 43 3.56 41.99 -3.92
C PRO A 43 2.54 42.95 -3.26
N PRO A 44 2.99 44.10 -2.69
CA PRO A 44 2.10 45.07 -2.07
C PRO A 44 1.04 45.65 -3.02
N THR A 45 1.28 45.55 -4.33
CA THR A 45 0.38 45.98 -5.40
C THR A 45 -0.91 45.16 -5.47
N GLY A 46 -0.95 43.97 -4.86
CA GLY A 46 -2.12 43.09 -4.90
C GLY A 46 -2.35 42.43 -6.27
N GLU A 47 -1.31 42.36 -7.12
CA GLU A 47 -1.46 41.85 -8.50
C GLU A 47 -1.69 40.32 -8.57
N TRP A 48 -1.42 39.58 -7.50
CA TRP A 48 -1.69 38.14 -7.44
C TRP A 48 -3.13 37.90 -7.01
N HIS A 49 -3.95 37.40 -7.93
CA HIS A 49 -5.34 37.10 -7.67
C HIS A 49 -5.72 35.76 -8.30
N ILE A 50 -6.77 35.13 -7.75
CA ILE A 50 -7.30 33.88 -8.28
C ILE A 50 -7.68 34.08 -9.76
N PRO A 51 -7.18 33.26 -10.70
CA PRO A 51 -7.53 33.39 -12.11
C PRO A 51 -9.02 33.18 -12.36
N SER A 52 -9.53 33.82 -13.42
CA SER A 52 -10.92 33.66 -13.85
C SER A 52 -11.19 32.20 -14.24
N PRO A 53 -12.33 31.60 -13.79
CA PRO A 53 -12.71 30.25 -14.20
C PRO A 53 -12.92 30.13 -15.71
N ASN A 54 -13.18 31.23 -16.42
CA ASN A 54 -13.37 31.18 -17.87
C ASN A 54 -12.05 30.89 -18.59
N ASP A 55 -10.90 31.21 -18.01
CA ASP A 55 -9.60 31.10 -18.69
C ASP A 55 -8.82 29.85 -18.30
N ALA A 56 -9.18 29.22 -17.18
CA ALA A 56 -8.57 27.97 -16.74
C ALA A 56 -8.92 26.81 -17.68
N LEU A 57 -8.04 25.82 -17.91
CA LEU A 57 -8.38 24.58 -18.66
C LEU A 57 -9.03 24.87 -20.03
N ARG A 58 -8.28 25.53 -20.90
CA ARG A 58 -8.68 25.87 -22.29
C ARG A 58 -7.52 25.93 -23.27
N HIS A 59 -6.29 26.03 -22.76
CA HIS A 59 -5.11 26.31 -23.55
C HIS A 59 -4.16 25.12 -23.50
N ALA A 60 -3.39 24.95 -24.57
CA ALA A 60 -2.31 23.96 -24.60
C ALA A 60 -1.22 24.32 -23.59
N VAL A 61 -0.47 23.30 -23.16
CA VAL A 61 0.63 23.46 -22.21
C VAL A 61 1.75 24.31 -22.82
N GLU A 62 2.19 25.34 -22.10
CA GLU A 62 3.25 26.25 -22.51
C GLU A 62 4.56 25.99 -21.74
N GLY A 63 5.68 25.89 -22.46
CA GLY A 63 7.00 25.74 -21.85
C GLY A 63 7.57 27.05 -21.31
N HIS A 64 8.30 26.98 -20.20
CA HIS A 64 9.10 28.08 -19.67
C HIS A 64 10.58 27.85 -19.97
N CYS A 65 11.14 28.57 -20.96
CA CYS A 65 12.50 28.31 -21.46
C CYS A 65 13.57 28.26 -20.36
N GLN A 66 13.53 29.16 -19.40
CA GLN A 66 14.48 29.20 -18.28
C GLN A 66 14.33 27.99 -17.33
N LEU A 67 13.10 27.55 -17.06
CA LEU A 67 12.85 26.38 -16.21
C LEU A 67 13.24 25.08 -16.92
N GLN A 68 13.00 24.99 -18.23
CA GLN A 68 13.40 23.84 -19.04
C GLN A 68 14.92 23.72 -19.14
N ALA A 69 15.65 24.85 -19.19
CA ALA A 69 17.12 24.83 -19.08
C ALA A 69 17.59 24.28 -17.72
N LEU A 70 16.90 24.59 -16.61
CA LEU A 70 17.19 23.97 -15.31
C LEU A 70 16.90 22.46 -15.30
N LYS A 71 15.81 22.03 -15.95
CA LYS A 71 15.46 20.61 -16.13
C LYS A 71 16.57 19.85 -16.86
N GLU A 72 16.98 20.35 -18.03
CA GLU A 72 18.06 19.77 -18.85
C GLU A 72 19.39 19.71 -18.09
N SER A 73 19.75 20.80 -17.41
CA SER A 73 20.96 20.87 -16.58
C SER A 73 20.95 19.81 -15.47
N LEU A 74 19.85 19.72 -14.71
CA LEU A 74 19.73 18.76 -13.62
C LEU A 74 19.74 17.31 -14.13
N ASN A 75 19.03 17.04 -15.23
CA ASN A 75 18.98 15.70 -15.82
C ASN A 75 20.36 15.28 -16.35
N THR A 76 21.15 16.21 -16.91
CA THR A 76 22.55 15.95 -17.29
C THR A 76 23.39 15.45 -16.12
N VAL A 77 23.23 16.05 -14.93
CA VAL A 77 23.93 15.62 -13.71
C VAL A 77 23.40 14.29 -13.19
N LYS A 78 22.08 14.09 -13.16
CA LYS A 78 21.45 12.81 -12.75
C LYS A 78 21.86 11.65 -13.65
N ASN A 79 22.02 11.88 -14.95
CA ASN A 79 22.38 10.85 -15.92
C ASN A 79 23.77 10.23 -15.66
N GLN A 80 24.67 10.94 -14.98
CA GLN A 80 25.97 10.40 -14.54
C GLN A 80 25.83 9.27 -13.50
N LEU A 81 24.62 9.07 -12.95
CA LEU A 81 24.31 8.01 -11.98
C LEU A 81 23.84 6.71 -12.63
N SER A 82 23.53 6.71 -13.93
CA SER A 82 22.83 5.60 -14.62
C SER A 82 23.59 4.27 -14.58
N ASP A 83 24.92 4.32 -14.65
CA ASP A 83 25.78 3.13 -14.64
C ASP A 83 26.21 2.71 -13.23
N LYS A 84 25.86 3.49 -12.19
CA LYS A 84 26.20 3.12 -10.82
C LYS A 84 25.29 1.99 -10.36
N ASN A 85 25.88 0.93 -9.80
CA ASN A 85 25.12 -0.12 -9.14
C ASN A 85 24.29 0.50 -8.00
N VAL A 86 22.97 0.30 -8.04
CA VAL A 86 22.03 1.01 -7.16
C VAL A 86 22.30 0.72 -5.69
N GLN A 87 22.72 -0.50 -5.33
CA GLN A 87 22.96 -0.90 -3.95
C GLN A 87 24.22 -0.25 -3.40
N VAL A 88 25.30 -0.30 -4.17
CA VAL A 88 26.59 0.33 -3.80
C VAL A 88 26.42 1.84 -3.71
N TRP A 89 25.75 2.45 -4.69
CA TRP A 89 25.45 3.88 -4.68
C TRP A 89 24.54 4.28 -3.51
N HIS A 90 23.52 3.48 -3.19
CA HIS A 90 22.66 3.71 -2.04
C HIS A 90 23.43 3.58 -0.72
N GLN A 91 24.30 2.59 -0.58
CA GLN A 91 25.17 2.46 0.60
C GLN A 91 26.07 3.69 0.76
N HIS A 92 26.72 4.12 -0.32
CA HIS A 92 27.55 5.32 -0.36
C HIS A 92 26.76 6.57 0.05
N THR A 93 25.67 6.88 -0.67
CA THR A 93 24.85 8.07 -0.38
C THR A 93 24.21 8.02 1.01
N ASN A 94 23.92 6.84 1.54
CA ASN A 94 23.48 6.69 2.93
C ASN A 94 24.61 6.97 3.94
N SER A 95 25.87 6.70 3.60
CA SER A 95 27.07 7.00 4.42
C SER A 95 27.57 8.44 4.31
N THR A 96 27.23 9.16 3.24
CA THR A 96 27.54 10.60 3.08
C THR A 96 26.39 11.53 3.47
N ASN A 97 25.15 11.01 3.57
CA ASN A 97 24.02 11.81 4.01
C ASN A 97 24.21 12.35 5.44
N ARG A 98 24.35 13.68 5.57
CA ARG A 98 24.50 14.37 6.87
C ARG A 98 23.37 14.07 7.85
N ALA A 99 22.13 13.90 7.39
CA ALA A 99 21.00 13.53 8.25
C ALA A 99 20.81 12.01 8.42
N GLY A 100 21.73 11.19 7.89
CA GLY A 100 21.59 9.73 7.81
C GLY A 100 21.48 9.01 9.15
N LYS A 101 21.91 9.65 10.26
CA LYS A 101 21.80 9.10 11.63
C LYS A 101 20.54 9.55 12.39
N VAL A 102 19.78 10.53 11.88
CA VAL A 102 18.59 11.11 12.56
C VAL A 102 17.54 10.05 12.87
N ILE A 103 17.15 9.23 11.89
CA ILE A 103 16.08 8.22 12.07
C ILE A 103 16.44 7.23 13.19
N ALA A 104 17.70 6.77 13.22
CA ALA A 104 18.17 5.85 14.26
C ALA A 104 18.16 6.53 15.65
N ALA A 105 18.56 7.80 15.71
CA ALA A 105 18.53 8.59 16.94
C ALA A 105 17.10 8.79 17.45
N VAL A 106 16.14 9.14 16.58
CA VAL A 106 14.72 9.28 16.91
C VAL A 106 14.14 7.95 17.40
N ARG A 107 14.40 6.83 16.73
CA ARG A 107 13.95 5.51 17.19
C ARG A 107 14.45 5.17 18.59
N SER A 108 15.70 5.53 18.88
CA SER A 108 16.33 5.30 20.19
C SER A 108 15.75 6.20 21.28
N ALA A 109 15.60 7.50 21.00
CA ALA A 109 15.21 8.50 21.99
C ALA A 109 13.69 8.58 22.22
N ALA A 110 12.90 8.44 21.15
CA ALA A 110 11.49 8.81 21.15
C ALA A 110 10.53 7.64 21.33
N ASN A 111 10.96 6.41 21.02
CA ASN A 111 10.04 5.27 20.84
C ASN A 111 8.89 5.63 19.88
N ALA A 112 9.25 6.27 18.75
CA ALA A 112 8.30 6.76 17.75
C ALA A 112 7.66 5.61 16.95
N GLU A 113 6.33 5.65 16.82
CA GLU A 113 5.51 4.71 16.07
C GLU A 113 5.69 4.92 14.55
N ILE A 114 5.97 3.85 13.79
CA ILE A 114 6.24 3.90 12.34
C ILE A 114 7.29 4.98 12.01
N CYS A 115 8.38 5.00 12.78
CA CYS A 115 9.47 5.96 12.59
C CYS A 115 10.24 5.69 11.27
N THR A 116 9.73 6.23 10.16
CA THR A 116 10.34 6.22 8.83
C THR A 116 11.06 7.54 8.54
N GLN A 117 11.62 7.68 7.34
CA GLN A 117 12.14 8.97 6.88
C GLN A 117 11.02 10.00 6.75
N ALA A 118 9.85 9.62 6.23
CA ALA A 118 8.67 10.49 6.11
C ALA A 118 8.21 11.04 7.47
N TRP A 119 8.23 10.19 8.51
CA TRP A 119 7.97 10.62 9.89
C TRP A 119 8.87 11.80 10.30
N CYS A 120 10.18 11.68 10.05
CA CYS A 120 11.14 12.73 10.44
C CYS A 120 10.99 13.99 9.58
N LYS A 121 10.62 13.87 8.30
CA LYS A 121 10.34 15.02 7.44
C LYS A 121 9.14 15.81 7.95
N PHE A 122 8.05 15.12 8.30
CA PHE A 122 6.85 15.79 8.79
C PHE A 122 7.02 16.37 10.18
N TYR A 123 7.70 15.66 11.08
CA TYR A 123 8.02 16.20 12.40
C TYR A 123 8.92 17.46 12.31
N GLU A 124 9.83 17.50 11.32
CA GLU A 124 10.61 18.69 11.00
C GLU A 124 9.74 19.84 10.45
N ILE A 125 8.73 19.55 9.62
CA ILE A 125 7.74 20.53 9.14
C ILE A 125 6.94 21.09 10.32
N LEU A 126 6.41 20.24 11.20
CA LEU A 126 5.66 20.64 12.40
C LEU A 126 6.48 21.50 13.36
N GLY A 127 7.80 21.24 13.46
CA GLY A 127 8.71 22.02 14.28
C GLY A 127 9.25 23.30 13.63
N THR A 128 9.04 23.49 12.32
CA THR A 128 9.55 24.64 11.55
C THR A 128 8.45 25.65 11.23
N PHE A 129 7.22 25.18 11.00
CA PHE A 129 6.07 26.01 10.62
C PHE A 129 4.97 25.92 11.66
N ASN A 130 4.22 27.01 11.84
CA ASN A 130 3.00 27.03 12.65
C ASN A 130 1.86 26.37 11.87
N LEU A 131 1.96 25.04 11.69
CA LEU A 131 1.04 24.29 10.84
C LEU A 131 -0.35 24.15 11.47
N LEU A 132 -0.40 24.02 12.79
CA LEU A 132 -1.65 23.85 13.55
C LEU A 132 -2.27 25.23 13.81
N PRO A 133 -3.50 25.51 13.31
CA PRO A 133 -4.13 26.82 13.49
C PRO A 133 -4.36 27.15 14.97
N GLU A 134 -4.06 28.38 15.38
CA GLU A 134 -4.23 28.83 16.77
C GLU A 134 -5.68 28.65 17.27
N GLU A 135 -6.67 28.89 16.40
CA GLU A 135 -8.08 28.72 16.74
C GLU A 135 -8.42 27.27 17.10
N ALA A 136 -7.83 26.28 16.41
CA ALA A 136 -8.00 24.87 16.75
C ALA A 136 -7.41 24.57 18.13
N LEU A 137 -6.19 25.04 18.39
CA LEU A 137 -5.51 24.88 19.68
C LEU A 137 -6.26 25.53 20.84
N GLN A 138 -6.85 26.71 20.62
CA GLN A 138 -7.66 27.43 21.60
C GLN A 138 -8.99 26.73 21.86
N SER A 139 -9.62 26.17 20.82
CA SER A 139 -10.86 25.42 20.95
C SER A 139 -10.69 24.05 21.61
N GLY A 140 -9.46 23.52 21.61
CA GLY A 140 -9.14 22.18 22.11
C GLY A 140 -9.52 21.06 21.15
N GLU A 141 -10.00 21.36 19.94
CA GLU A 141 -10.40 20.38 18.93
C GLU A 141 -9.52 20.55 17.68
N LEU A 142 -8.82 19.48 17.27
CA LEU A 142 -7.97 19.47 16.08
C LEU A 142 -8.44 18.37 15.13
N ASN A 143 -8.71 18.73 13.88
CA ASN A 143 -9.22 17.83 12.86
C ASN A 143 -8.33 17.84 11.62
N THR A 144 -7.79 16.68 11.23
CA THR A 144 -6.83 16.59 10.13
C THR A 144 -7.18 15.53 9.09
N VAL A 145 -6.92 15.81 7.81
CA VAL A 145 -7.12 14.86 6.71
C VAL A 145 -5.77 14.58 6.02
N HIS A 146 -5.44 13.31 5.80
CA HIS A 146 -4.16 12.91 5.21
C HIS A 146 -4.39 12.14 3.90
N LEU A 147 -3.95 12.70 2.78
CA LEU A 147 -4.14 12.14 1.44
C LEU A 147 -2.90 11.34 1.01
N CYS A 148 -3.15 10.20 0.35
CA CYS A 148 -2.09 9.29 -0.11
C CYS A 148 -1.07 8.92 0.98
N GLU A 149 -1.57 8.68 2.20
CA GLU A 149 -0.77 8.73 3.43
C GLU A 149 -0.08 7.41 3.81
N ALA A 150 -0.33 6.30 3.11
CA ALA A 150 0.29 5.02 3.46
C ALA A 150 1.83 5.14 3.56
N PRO A 151 2.46 4.53 4.58
CA PRO A 151 1.89 3.64 5.59
C PRO A 151 1.30 4.34 6.84
N GLY A 152 1.23 5.67 6.87
CA GLY A 152 0.73 6.46 8.01
C GLY A 152 1.79 7.21 8.80
N ALA A 153 2.92 7.57 8.17
CA ALA A 153 4.05 8.16 8.86
C ALA A 153 3.82 9.62 9.31
N PHE A 154 3.05 10.42 8.57
CA PHE A 154 2.69 11.77 8.99
C PHE A 154 1.66 11.72 10.10
N ILE A 155 0.69 10.79 10.02
CA ILE A 155 -0.30 10.58 11.08
C ILE A 155 0.39 10.25 12.42
N THR A 156 1.32 9.28 12.44
CA THR A 156 2.00 8.92 13.70
C THR A 156 3.00 9.97 14.17
N ALA A 157 3.60 10.75 13.26
CA ALA A 157 4.42 11.92 13.61
C ALA A 157 3.58 13.03 14.24
N LEU A 158 2.38 13.30 13.72
CA LEU A 158 1.45 14.26 14.27
C LEU A 158 0.97 13.84 15.66
N ASN A 159 0.57 12.58 15.83
CA ASN A 159 0.21 12.05 17.15
C ASN A 159 1.35 12.24 18.16
N HIS A 160 2.58 11.92 17.75
CA HIS A 160 3.74 12.11 18.61
C HIS A 160 3.88 13.56 19.02
N TYR A 161 3.90 14.48 18.04
CA TYR A 161 4.02 15.91 18.27
C TYR A 161 2.94 16.44 19.23
N ILE A 162 1.67 16.11 18.97
CA ILE A 162 0.53 16.53 19.80
C ILE A 162 0.69 16.01 21.23
N LYS A 163 1.04 14.74 21.41
CA LYS A 163 1.11 14.12 22.75
C LYS A 163 2.34 14.50 23.56
N THR A 164 3.37 15.07 22.92
CA THR A 164 4.61 15.48 23.58
C THR A 164 4.81 16.97 23.71
N SER A 165 4.08 17.80 22.95
CA SER A 165 4.19 19.25 23.02
C SER A 165 3.25 19.85 24.07
N GLU A 166 3.79 20.72 24.93
CA GLU A 166 3.02 21.37 26.01
C GLU A 166 1.82 22.18 25.47
N SER A 167 1.94 22.78 24.27
CA SER A 167 0.86 23.60 23.69
C SER A 167 -0.28 22.80 23.09
N THR A 168 -0.10 21.51 22.85
CA THR A 168 -1.05 20.70 22.04
C THR A 168 -1.55 19.45 22.78
N HIS A 169 -0.92 19.04 23.88
CA HIS A 169 -1.25 17.77 24.54
C HIS A 169 -2.65 17.66 25.14
N TYR A 170 -3.36 18.78 25.27
CA TYR A 170 -4.77 18.84 25.69
C TYR A 170 -5.77 18.81 24.53
N CYS A 171 -5.31 18.85 23.27
CA CYS A 171 -6.19 18.82 22.12
C CYS A 171 -6.80 17.42 21.92
N ASP A 172 -8.11 17.39 21.76
CA ASP A 172 -8.84 16.26 21.21
C ASP A 172 -8.62 16.24 19.70
N TRP A 173 -7.93 15.19 19.25
CA TRP A 173 -7.50 15.07 17.86
C TRP A 173 -8.30 13.99 17.14
N SER A 174 -9.00 14.39 16.08
CA SER A 174 -9.62 13.48 15.11
C SER A 174 -8.89 13.56 13.78
N TRP A 175 -8.81 12.43 13.09
CA TRP A 175 -8.18 12.36 11.79
C TRP A 175 -8.94 11.44 10.85
N ALA A 176 -8.80 11.69 9.56
CA ALA A 176 -9.20 10.79 8.48
C ALA A 176 -8.04 10.68 7.50
N ALA A 177 -7.92 9.54 6.83
CA ALA A 177 -6.86 9.35 5.84
C ALA A 177 -7.38 8.64 4.59
N ASN A 178 -6.71 8.88 3.47
CA ASN A 178 -6.92 8.16 2.23
C ASN A 178 -5.59 7.61 1.72
N THR A 179 -5.66 6.47 1.04
CA THR A 179 -4.59 5.87 0.25
C THR A 179 -5.21 4.86 -0.70
N LEU A 180 -4.48 4.44 -1.73
CA LEU A 180 -4.82 3.21 -2.45
C LEU A 180 -4.94 2.06 -1.46
N ASN A 181 -6.07 1.36 -1.48
CA ASN A 181 -6.37 0.29 -0.54
C ASN A 181 -5.37 -0.87 -0.73
N PRO A 182 -4.53 -1.20 0.28
CA PRO A 182 -3.54 -2.28 0.16
C PRO A 182 -4.16 -3.68 0.10
N TYR A 183 -5.46 -3.80 0.36
CA TYR A 183 -6.20 -5.07 0.33
C TYR A 183 -7.06 -5.24 -0.92
N HIS A 184 -7.17 -4.22 -1.77
CA HIS A 184 -7.90 -4.33 -3.03
C HIS A 184 -7.04 -5.06 -4.07
N GLU A 185 -7.58 -6.11 -4.66
CA GLU A 185 -6.84 -7.11 -5.43
C GLU A 185 -6.29 -6.56 -6.75
N ALA A 186 -6.97 -5.58 -7.35
CA ALA A 186 -6.50 -4.89 -8.55
C ALA A 186 -5.49 -3.75 -8.24
N ASN A 187 -5.34 -3.35 -6.99
CA ASN A 187 -4.35 -2.34 -6.62
C ASN A 187 -3.00 -3.03 -6.43
N GLY A 188 -1.98 -2.66 -7.18
CA GLY A 188 -0.67 -3.28 -6.99
C GLY A 188 0.43 -2.66 -7.82
N GLY A 189 1.51 -3.41 -7.98
CA GLY A 189 2.67 -2.96 -8.74
C GLY A 189 3.50 -1.94 -7.97
N SER A 190 3.64 -0.75 -8.54
CA SER A 190 4.57 0.26 -8.06
C SER A 190 3.89 1.47 -7.41
N THR A 191 2.57 1.46 -7.34
CA THR A 191 1.74 2.57 -6.86
C THR A 191 1.23 2.38 -5.44
N THR A 192 1.16 1.14 -4.93
CA THR A 192 0.59 0.81 -3.62
C THR A 192 1.70 0.46 -2.62
N ILE A 193 1.57 0.95 -1.38
CA ILE A 193 2.49 0.67 -0.27
C ILE A 193 1.95 -0.52 0.52
N ALA A 194 2.76 -1.57 0.63
CA ALA A 194 2.37 -2.83 1.28
C ALA A 194 2.43 -2.80 2.82
N ASP A 195 3.09 -1.80 3.42
CA ASP A 195 3.19 -1.68 4.89
C ASP A 195 1.85 -1.17 5.45
N ASP A 196 1.07 -2.09 6.01
CA ASP A 196 -0.30 -1.87 6.46
C ASP A 196 -0.42 -1.79 7.98
N ARG A 197 0.68 -1.61 8.72
CA ARG A 197 0.70 -1.70 10.19
C ARG A 197 -0.24 -0.72 10.88
N LEU A 198 -0.29 0.53 10.42
CA LEU A 198 -1.26 1.50 10.94
C LEU A 198 -2.66 1.19 10.40
N ILE A 199 -2.76 0.98 9.08
CA ILE A 199 -4.02 0.76 8.35
C ILE A 199 -4.83 -0.35 9.02
N ALA A 200 -4.26 -1.55 9.17
CA ALA A 200 -4.90 -2.72 9.76
C ALA A 200 -5.45 -2.47 11.18
N ASN A 201 -4.82 -1.58 11.95
CA ASN A 201 -5.22 -1.28 13.34
C ASN A 201 -6.16 -0.06 13.43
N THR A 202 -6.40 0.64 12.33
CA THR A 202 -7.15 1.90 12.29
C THR A 202 -8.10 1.98 11.08
N LEU A 203 -8.51 0.86 10.52
CA LEU A 203 -9.35 0.76 9.31
C LEU A 203 -10.56 1.73 9.28
N PRO A 204 -11.32 1.93 10.37
CA PRO A 204 -12.46 2.87 10.37
C PRO A 204 -12.11 4.34 10.06
N TRP A 205 -10.85 4.73 10.20
CA TRP A 205 -10.36 6.09 9.91
C TRP A 205 -9.80 6.23 8.48
N TRP A 206 -9.74 5.14 7.71
CA TRP A 206 -9.29 5.15 6.31
C TRP A 206 -10.46 5.16 5.34
N PHE A 207 -10.44 6.13 4.43
CA PHE A 207 -11.40 6.28 3.35
C PHE A 207 -10.87 5.64 2.06
N PHE A 208 -11.55 4.60 1.58
CA PHE A 208 -11.21 3.88 0.35
C PHE A 208 -12.19 4.11 -0.82
N GLY A 209 -13.14 5.04 -0.69
CA GLY A 209 -14.18 5.26 -1.72
C GLY A 209 -15.23 4.15 -1.77
N SER A 210 -16.33 4.41 -2.46
CA SER A 210 -17.43 3.44 -2.60
C SER A 210 -17.07 2.18 -3.40
N ASP A 211 -16.03 2.24 -4.23
CA ASP A 211 -15.49 1.06 -4.95
C ASP A 211 -14.36 0.35 -4.19
N ASN A 212 -13.98 0.86 -3.02
CA ASN A 212 -12.94 0.33 -2.14
C ASN A 212 -11.52 0.30 -2.74
N THR A 213 -11.27 1.00 -3.85
CA THR A 213 -9.94 1.12 -4.47
C THR A 213 -9.05 2.12 -3.74
N GLY A 214 -9.63 3.15 -3.12
CA GLY A 214 -8.90 4.25 -2.49
C GLY A 214 -8.24 5.21 -3.47
N ASN A 215 -8.55 5.13 -4.77
CA ASN A 215 -7.98 6.03 -5.77
C ASN A 215 -8.57 7.44 -5.63
N ILE A 216 -7.81 8.35 -5.03
CA ILE A 216 -8.24 9.74 -4.80
C ILE A 216 -8.45 10.53 -6.09
N MET A 217 -7.91 10.07 -7.22
CA MET A 217 -8.04 10.75 -8.51
C MET A 217 -9.41 10.54 -9.19
N ILE A 218 -10.31 9.81 -8.54
CA ILE A 218 -11.70 9.64 -9.00
C ILE A 218 -12.55 10.75 -8.39
N GLN A 219 -13.21 11.57 -9.23
CA GLN A 219 -14.04 12.69 -8.79
C GLN A 219 -15.12 12.28 -7.79
N LYS A 220 -15.75 11.11 -7.99
CA LYS A 220 -16.74 10.56 -7.06
C LYS A 220 -16.15 10.38 -5.65
N HIS A 221 -14.92 9.88 -5.55
CA HIS A 221 -14.23 9.69 -4.26
C HIS A 221 -13.90 11.00 -3.57
N LEU A 222 -13.57 12.06 -4.31
CA LEU A 222 -13.41 13.39 -3.73
C LEU A 222 -14.69 13.86 -3.01
N LEU A 223 -15.85 13.72 -3.67
CA LEU A 223 -17.13 14.14 -3.10
C LEU A 223 -17.56 13.25 -1.93
N GLU A 224 -17.32 11.94 -2.03
CA GLU A 224 -17.55 11.01 -0.92
C GLU A 224 -16.63 11.27 0.27
N LEU A 225 -15.36 11.65 0.03
CA LEU A 225 -14.43 12.02 1.09
C LEU A 225 -14.91 13.27 1.84
N GLN A 226 -15.45 14.26 1.12
CA GLN A 226 -16.07 15.45 1.74
C GLN A 226 -17.22 15.05 2.67
N VAL A 227 -18.05 14.08 2.29
CA VAL A 227 -19.12 13.55 3.14
C VAL A 227 -18.55 12.77 4.31
N PHE A 228 -17.53 11.94 4.09
CA PHE A 228 -16.88 11.13 5.13
C PHE A 228 -16.32 11.99 6.27
N VAL A 229 -15.73 13.15 5.95
CA VAL A 229 -15.18 14.07 6.95
C VAL A 229 -16.20 15.11 7.45
N SER A 230 -17.45 15.09 6.97
CA SER A 230 -18.47 16.10 7.34
C SER A 230 -18.87 16.09 8.82
N ASN A 231 -18.58 15.00 9.54
CA ASN A 231 -18.76 14.92 10.99
C ASN A 231 -17.70 15.73 11.77
N MET A 232 -16.60 16.14 11.13
CA MET A 232 -15.65 17.06 11.72
C MET A 232 -16.24 18.47 11.67
N ARG A 233 -16.16 19.21 12.79
CA ARG A 233 -16.66 20.60 12.85
C ARG A 233 -15.96 21.51 11.83
N ARG A 234 -14.68 21.26 11.59
CA ARG A 234 -13.79 21.97 10.67
C ARG A 234 -12.67 21.03 10.24
N VAL A 235 -11.99 21.32 9.14
CA VAL A 235 -10.73 20.64 8.78
C VAL A 235 -9.60 21.66 8.89
N ASP A 236 -8.64 21.38 9.76
CA ASP A 236 -7.57 22.31 10.15
C ASP A 236 -6.32 22.13 9.33
N VAL A 237 -5.98 20.87 9.04
CA VAL A 237 -4.77 20.52 8.29
C VAL A 237 -5.12 19.45 7.27
N VAL A 238 -4.70 19.68 6.04
CA VAL A 238 -4.64 18.66 5.00
C VAL A 238 -3.18 18.37 4.70
N THR A 239 -2.81 17.10 4.61
CA THR A 239 -1.48 16.67 4.13
C THR A 239 -1.64 15.81 2.89
N ALA A 240 -0.62 15.81 2.04
CA ALA A 240 -0.53 15.01 0.82
C ALA A 240 0.92 14.59 0.59
N ASP A 241 1.23 13.29 0.77
CA ASP A 241 2.57 12.71 0.56
C ASP A 241 2.61 11.73 -0.65
N GLY A 242 1.60 11.81 -1.52
CA GLY A 242 1.39 10.93 -2.66
C GLY A 242 2.49 11.02 -3.73
N SER A 243 2.76 9.88 -4.38
CA SER A 243 3.66 9.77 -5.53
C SER A 243 3.47 8.42 -6.20
N PHE A 244 3.85 8.33 -7.48
CA PHE A 244 4.02 7.07 -8.20
C PHE A 244 5.50 6.66 -8.26
N ASP A 245 5.77 5.38 -8.51
CA ASP A 245 7.13 4.91 -8.80
C ASP A 245 7.55 5.37 -10.19
N CYS A 246 8.40 6.39 -10.22
CA CYS A 246 8.94 6.99 -11.43
C CYS A 246 10.34 6.46 -11.76
N GLN A 247 10.77 5.32 -11.20
CA GLN A 247 12.15 4.84 -11.36
C GLN A 247 12.54 4.50 -12.80
N GLU A 248 11.56 4.18 -13.66
CA GLU A 248 11.78 3.90 -15.08
C GLU A 248 11.92 5.18 -15.93
N LYS A 249 11.41 6.32 -15.42
CA LYS A 249 11.46 7.64 -16.07
C LYS A 249 11.71 8.75 -15.01
N PRO A 250 12.86 8.73 -14.33
CA PRO A 250 13.14 9.63 -13.21
C PRO A 250 13.33 11.10 -13.63
N ASP A 251 13.58 11.33 -14.91
CA ASP A 251 13.68 12.62 -15.60
C ASP A 251 12.33 13.30 -15.83
N GLU A 252 11.25 12.52 -15.93
CA GLU A 252 9.87 12.99 -16.15
C GLU A 252 8.98 12.88 -14.90
N GLN A 253 9.58 12.69 -13.72
CA GLN A 253 8.87 12.49 -12.46
C GLN A 253 7.80 13.56 -12.20
N GLU A 254 8.13 14.83 -12.43
CA GLU A 254 7.22 15.96 -12.19
C GLU A 254 5.97 15.90 -13.06
N ALA A 255 6.13 15.63 -14.37
CA ALA A 255 5.01 15.51 -15.30
C ALA A 255 4.12 14.30 -14.95
N LEU A 256 4.72 13.17 -14.59
CA LEU A 256 4.01 11.94 -14.25
C LEU A 256 3.10 12.06 -13.01
N VAL A 257 3.47 12.90 -12.05
CA VAL A 257 2.67 13.11 -10.83
C VAL A 257 1.77 14.35 -10.89
N ALA A 258 1.83 15.14 -11.97
CA ALA A 258 1.13 16.44 -12.05
C ALA A 258 -0.39 16.32 -11.84
N SER A 259 -1.03 15.32 -12.44
CA SER A 259 -2.46 15.07 -12.24
C SER A 259 -2.79 14.69 -10.78
N LEU A 260 -1.89 13.99 -10.08
CA LEU A 260 -2.07 13.64 -8.67
C LEU A 260 -1.97 14.88 -7.78
N HIS A 261 -0.94 15.70 -7.96
CA HIS A 261 -0.79 16.95 -7.21
C HIS A 261 -1.99 17.89 -7.42
N TYR A 262 -2.52 17.95 -8.64
CA TYR A 262 -3.75 18.68 -8.92
C TYR A 262 -4.94 18.14 -8.14
N CYS A 263 -5.11 16.82 -8.11
CA CYS A 263 -6.18 16.16 -7.36
C CYS A 263 -6.04 16.44 -5.85
N GLU A 264 -4.85 16.27 -5.29
CA GLU A 264 -4.56 16.51 -3.87
C GLU A 264 -4.77 17.98 -3.47
N ALA A 265 -4.33 18.93 -4.30
CA ALA A 265 -4.55 20.36 -4.05
C ALA A 265 -6.04 20.75 -4.17
N THR A 266 -6.75 20.21 -5.17
CA THR A 266 -8.19 20.45 -5.32
C THR A 266 -8.97 19.88 -4.13
N ALA A 267 -8.56 18.70 -3.64
CA ALA A 267 -9.11 18.11 -2.42
C ALA A 267 -8.84 19.00 -1.19
N ALA A 268 -7.60 19.48 -1.01
CA ALA A 268 -7.27 20.39 0.09
C ALA A 268 -8.11 21.67 0.08
N LEU A 269 -8.26 22.32 -1.09
CA LEU A 269 -9.08 23.53 -1.24
C LEU A 269 -10.58 23.27 -0.98
N LEU A 270 -11.08 22.06 -1.27
CA LEU A 270 -12.47 21.68 -0.99
C LEU A 270 -12.72 21.40 0.50
N LEU A 271 -11.77 20.75 1.16
CA LEU A 271 -11.94 20.20 2.51
C LEU A 271 -11.57 21.22 3.60
N LEU A 272 -10.53 22.05 3.39
CA LEU A 272 -10.01 22.95 4.42
C LEU A 272 -11.03 24.02 4.84
N SER A 273 -11.09 24.26 6.14
CA SER A 273 -11.74 25.43 6.71
C SER A 273 -10.86 26.68 6.57
N PRO A 274 -11.43 27.90 6.60
CA PRO A 274 -10.65 29.13 6.67
C PRO A 274 -9.62 29.10 7.81
N GLY A 275 -8.44 29.65 7.56
CA GLY A 275 -7.31 29.61 8.49
C GLY A 275 -6.55 28.28 8.53
N GLY A 276 -7.02 27.25 7.83
CA GLY A 276 -6.36 25.94 7.78
C GLY A 276 -5.04 25.93 7.01
N SER A 277 -4.29 24.84 7.13
CA SER A 277 -2.98 24.64 6.52
C SER A 277 -2.94 23.44 5.57
N PHE A 278 -2.10 23.51 4.54
CA PHE A 278 -1.91 22.43 3.57
C PHE A 278 -0.42 22.09 3.41
N VAL A 279 -0.08 20.82 3.48
CA VAL A 279 1.27 20.32 3.17
C VAL A 279 1.20 19.40 1.96
N LEU A 280 1.88 19.76 0.88
CA LEU A 280 1.93 18.99 -0.36
C LEU A 280 3.38 18.60 -0.67
N LYS A 281 3.64 17.32 -0.83
CA LYS A 281 4.89 16.86 -1.41
C LYS A 281 4.93 17.19 -2.90
N MET A 282 6.06 17.70 -3.36
CA MET A 282 6.35 17.90 -4.78
C MET A 282 7.79 17.47 -5.08
N PHE A 283 8.19 17.57 -6.35
CA PHE A 283 9.54 17.24 -6.80
C PHE A 283 10.25 18.47 -7.38
N THR A 284 10.73 18.38 -8.61
CA THR A 284 11.03 19.60 -9.36
C THR A 284 9.75 20.40 -9.59
N LEU A 285 9.92 21.67 -9.93
CA LEU A 285 8.84 22.64 -10.10
C LEU A 285 9.00 23.38 -11.44
N TYR A 286 9.45 22.69 -12.48
CA TYR A 286 9.81 23.29 -13.77
C TYR A 286 8.68 23.23 -14.81
N GLU A 287 7.75 22.29 -14.64
CA GLU A 287 6.64 22.08 -15.54
C GLU A 287 5.55 23.12 -15.33
N HIS A 288 4.91 23.49 -16.42
CA HIS A 288 3.88 24.52 -16.42
C HIS A 288 2.72 24.21 -15.46
N SER A 289 2.38 22.92 -15.32
CA SER A 289 1.38 22.43 -14.35
C SER A 289 1.75 22.80 -12.92
N SER A 290 3.02 22.62 -12.52
CA SER A 290 3.53 23.01 -11.20
C SER A 290 3.53 24.53 -11.02
N VAL A 291 3.93 25.29 -12.05
CA VAL A 291 3.89 26.77 -12.01
C VAL A 291 2.47 27.27 -11.74
N CYS A 292 1.50 26.77 -12.51
CA CYS A 292 0.09 27.14 -12.35
C CYS A 292 -0.45 26.75 -10.97
N LEU A 293 -0.13 25.54 -10.49
CA LEU A 293 -0.60 25.04 -9.21
C LEU A 293 -0.07 25.89 -8.05
N LEU A 294 1.24 26.19 -8.06
CA LEU A 294 1.87 27.03 -7.04
C LEU A 294 1.36 28.48 -7.07
N TYR A 295 1.06 29.01 -8.26
CA TYR A 295 0.43 30.32 -8.38
C TYR A 295 -0.97 30.32 -7.74
N LEU A 296 -1.80 29.32 -8.05
CA LEU A 296 -3.12 29.17 -7.44
C LEU A 296 -3.04 29.07 -5.92
N LEU A 297 -2.16 28.21 -5.39
CA LEU A 297 -1.95 28.07 -3.95
C LEU A 297 -1.48 29.40 -3.33
N SER A 298 -0.57 30.12 -4.00
CA SER A 298 -0.12 31.45 -3.54
C SER A 298 -1.24 32.47 -3.54
N CYS A 299 -2.26 32.33 -4.40
CA CYS A 299 -3.45 33.20 -4.37
C CYS A 299 -4.45 32.80 -3.27
N CYS A 300 -4.49 31.53 -2.88
CA CYS A 300 -5.49 30.96 -1.96
C CYS A 300 -5.07 30.96 -0.48
N PHE A 301 -3.76 31.07 -0.21
CA PHE A 301 -3.21 31.03 1.15
C PHE A 301 -2.46 32.32 1.45
N HIS A 302 -2.34 32.65 2.75
CA HIS A 302 -1.59 33.82 3.17
C HIS A 302 -0.08 33.65 2.97
N SER A 303 0.46 32.46 3.27
CA SER A 303 1.88 32.14 3.14
C SER A 303 2.06 30.80 2.44
N VAL A 304 2.93 30.76 1.42
CA VAL A 304 3.29 29.54 0.70
C VAL A 304 4.81 29.40 0.68
N ASN A 305 5.29 28.27 1.17
CA ASN A 305 6.72 28.01 1.38
C ASN A 305 7.12 26.72 0.68
N VAL A 306 8.22 26.74 -0.07
CA VAL A 306 8.86 25.52 -0.58
C VAL A 306 10.01 25.16 0.37
N PHE A 307 9.95 23.96 0.93
CA PHE A 307 10.83 23.50 1.98
C PHE A 307 11.45 22.15 1.64
N LYS A 308 12.77 22.02 1.81
CA LYS A 308 13.46 20.72 1.73
C LYS A 308 13.98 20.32 3.11
N PRO A 309 13.23 19.49 3.87
CA PRO A 309 13.68 19.01 5.18
C PRO A 309 15.12 18.48 5.14
N ALA A 310 15.91 18.70 6.20
CA ALA A 310 17.24 18.12 6.37
C ALA A 310 17.19 16.60 6.28
N THR A 311 16.09 16.01 6.74
CA THR A 311 15.84 14.58 6.73
C THR A 311 15.36 14.03 5.39
N SER A 312 15.05 14.87 4.39
CA SER A 312 14.87 14.42 3.00
C SER A 312 16.24 14.25 2.31
N LYS A 313 16.40 13.23 1.46
CA LYS A 313 17.69 12.94 0.82
C LYS A 313 18.10 14.14 -0.06
N SER A 314 19.24 14.77 0.24
CA SER A 314 19.66 15.99 -0.46
C SER A 314 19.81 15.84 -1.97
N GLY A 315 20.19 14.65 -2.47
CA GLY A 315 20.35 14.38 -3.91
C GLY A 315 19.06 14.07 -4.68
N ASN A 316 17.90 13.95 -4.01
CA ASN A 316 16.61 13.76 -4.69
C ASN A 316 15.94 15.12 -4.98
N SER A 317 14.93 15.10 -5.85
CA SER A 317 14.16 16.30 -6.19
C SER A 317 13.01 16.59 -5.23
N GLU A 318 12.80 15.77 -4.20
CA GLU A 318 11.68 15.93 -3.28
C GLU A 318 11.79 17.22 -2.45
N VAL A 319 10.69 17.97 -2.42
CA VAL A 319 10.45 19.17 -1.61
C VAL A 319 9.00 19.13 -1.09
N TYR A 320 8.69 19.98 -0.12
CA TYR A 320 7.33 20.14 0.43
C TYR A 320 6.88 21.58 0.26
N VAL A 321 5.69 21.76 -0.28
CA VAL A 321 4.97 23.03 -0.31
C VAL A 321 4.11 23.13 0.94
N VAL A 322 4.43 24.07 1.81
CA VAL A 322 3.72 24.33 3.07
C VAL A 322 2.93 25.63 2.91
N CYS A 323 1.62 25.49 2.80
CA CYS A 323 0.66 26.57 2.68
C CYS A 323 -0.02 26.81 4.03
N LEU A 324 -0.03 28.06 4.50
CA LEU A 324 -0.55 28.44 5.81
C LEU A 324 -1.64 29.49 5.68
N ASN A 325 -2.64 29.41 6.57
CA ASN A 325 -3.78 30.31 6.67
C ASN A 325 -4.56 30.40 5.36
N TYR A 326 -5.36 29.38 5.07
CA TYR A 326 -6.25 29.33 3.91
C TYR A 326 -7.30 30.44 3.95
N ASP A 327 -7.48 31.17 2.84
CA ASP A 327 -8.47 32.26 2.74
C ASP A 327 -9.92 31.73 2.75
N GLY A 328 -10.10 30.43 2.48
CA GLY A 328 -11.38 29.73 2.52
C GLY A 328 -11.97 29.43 1.15
N LYS A 329 -12.77 28.36 1.08
CA LYS A 329 -13.35 27.84 -0.17
C LYS A 329 -14.22 28.83 -0.93
N GLU A 330 -14.84 29.78 -0.22
CA GLU A 330 -15.70 30.81 -0.82
C GLU A 330 -14.90 31.75 -1.73
N ALA A 331 -13.64 32.05 -1.40
CA ALA A 331 -12.78 32.92 -2.20
C ALA A 331 -12.43 32.31 -3.57
N VAL A 332 -12.33 30.97 -3.65
CA VAL A 332 -11.96 30.24 -4.87
C VAL A 332 -13.16 29.55 -5.54
N ARG A 333 -14.38 29.64 -4.96
CA ARG A 333 -15.55 28.80 -5.30
C ARG A 333 -15.85 28.68 -6.80
N PRO A 334 -15.87 29.77 -7.59
CA PRO A 334 -16.15 29.67 -9.03
C PRO A 334 -15.11 28.83 -9.77
N LEU A 335 -13.84 28.99 -9.43
CA LEU A 335 -12.75 28.25 -10.02
C LEU A 335 -12.74 26.81 -9.50
N LEU A 336 -12.88 26.62 -8.18
CA LEU A 336 -12.93 25.31 -7.54
C LEU A 336 -14.02 24.41 -8.14
N SER A 337 -15.19 24.98 -8.47
CA SER A 337 -16.26 24.24 -9.17
C SER A 337 -15.83 23.73 -10.55
N LYS A 338 -15.02 24.52 -11.28
CA LYS A 338 -14.44 24.10 -12.56
C LYS A 338 -13.32 23.07 -12.38
N LEU A 339 -12.50 23.20 -11.34
CA LEU A 339 -11.48 22.19 -11.02
C LEU A 339 -12.15 20.85 -10.71
N ILE A 340 -13.15 20.85 -9.82
CA ILE A 340 -13.90 19.64 -9.48
C ILE A 340 -14.50 19.00 -10.74
N ARG A 341 -15.12 19.78 -11.64
CA ARG A 341 -15.67 19.26 -12.90
C ARG A 341 -14.67 18.56 -13.81
N ASN A 342 -13.41 19.00 -13.81
CA ASN A 342 -12.32 18.43 -14.62
C ASN A 342 -11.36 17.56 -13.80
N TYR A 343 -11.80 17.13 -12.61
CA TYR A 343 -11.02 16.31 -11.70
C TYR A 343 -10.75 14.92 -12.27
N GLY A 344 -9.49 14.50 -12.32
CA GLY A 344 -9.14 13.20 -12.87
C GLY A 344 -7.66 13.01 -13.21
N PRO A 345 -7.30 11.80 -13.69
CA PRO A 345 -5.92 11.45 -14.03
C PRO A 345 -5.39 12.08 -15.32
N HIS A 346 -6.26 12.62 -16.17
CA HIS A 346 -5.91 13.08 -17.51
C HIS A 346 -5.66 14.59 -17.63
N LEU A 347 -5.56 15.30 -16.50
CA LEU A 347 -5.33 16.75 -16.54
C LEU A 347 -4.05 17.09 -17.30
N ALA A 348 -2.95 16.41 -16.98
CA ALA A 348 -1.64 16.65 -17.59
C ALA A 348 -1.60 16.40 -19.11
N ASP A 349 -2.54 15.62 -19.64
CA ASP A 349 -2.55 15.17 -21.04
C ASP A 349 -3.32 16.13 -21.97
N GLN A 350 -4.16 17.02 -21.42
CA GLN A 350 -5.17 17.72 -22.20
C GLN A 350 -4.95 19.24 -22.24
N GLU A 351 -4.89 19.89 -21.07
CA GLU A 351 -4.99 21.35 -20.99
C GLU A 351 -4.16 21.93 -19.83
N ALA A 352 -3.60 23.12 -20.05
CA ALA A 352 -2.95 23.90 -19.00
C ALA A 352 -3.99 24.39 -17.98
N LEU A 353 -3.62 24.37 -16.69
CA LEU A 353 -4.48 24.90 -15.63
C LEU A 353 -4.79 26.38 -15.86
N PHE A 354 -3.78 27.18 -16.23
CA PHE A 354 -3.95 28.57 -16.70
C PHE A 354 -2.97 28.85 -17.85
N PRO A 355 -3.28 29.71 -18.82
CA PRO A 355 -2.30 30.19 -19.79
C PRO A 355 -1.21 31.03 -19.10
N LYS A 356 0.00 31.05 -19.68
CA LYS A 356 1.15 31.79 -19.10
C LYS A 356 0.85 33.28 -18.90
N ALA A 357 0.06 33.87 -19.80
CA ALA A 357 -0.29 35.28 -19.77
C ALA A 357 -1.07 35.73 -18.50
N LEU A 358 -1.68 34.79 -17.77
CA LEU A 358 -2.39 35.08 -16.52
C LEU A 358 -1.51 34.97 -15.27
N ILE A 359 -0.26 34.56 -15.43
CA ILE A 359 0.68 34.42 -14.31
C ILE A 359 1.57 35.67 -14.30
N PRO A 360 1.48 36.53 -13.27
CA PRO A 360 2.26 37.77 -13.20
C PRO A 360 3.76 37.51 -13.25
N GLU A 361 4.51 38.41 -13.91
CA GLU A 361 5.96 38.31 -14.04
C GLU A 361 6.66 38.31 -12.67
N SER A 362 6.11 39.04 -11.69
CA SER A 362 6.60 39.03 -10.30
C SER A 362 6.54 37.65 -9.65
N PHE A 363 5.51 36.86 -9.95
CA PHE A 363 5.41 35.47 -9.51
C PHE A 363 6.42 34.60 -10.27
N LEU A 364 6.48 34.72 -11.60
CA LEU A 364 7.39 33.93 -12.43
C LEU A 364 8.86 34.14 -12.04
N ASN A 365 9.25 35.38 -11.73
CA ASN A 365 10.60 35.71 -11.26
C ASN A 365 10.90 35.05 -9.91
N GLN A 366 10.03 35.20 -8.91
CA GLN A 366 10.19 34.52 -7.63
C GLN A 366 10.24 33.00 -7.80
N HIS A 367 9.38 32.45 -8.65
CA HIS A 367 9.31 31.02 -8.92
C HIS A 367 10.61 30.49 -9.54
N TYR A 368 11.20 31.23 -10.49
CA TYR A 368 12.52 30.91 -11.05
C TYR A 368 13.61 30.94 -9.97
N GLU A 369 13.62 31.93 -9.08
CA GLU A 369 14.58 32.00 -7.97
C GLU A 369 14.46 30.81 -7.01
N VAL A 370 13.22 30.40 -6.68
CA VAL A 370 12.95 29.19 -5.89
C VAL A 370 13.51 27.95 -6.59
N CYS A 371 13.18 27.78 -7.87
CA CYS A 371 13.65 26.65 -8.69
C CYS A 371 15.17 26.61 -8.78
N SER A 372 15.80 27.74 -9.07
CA SER A 372 17.26 27.87 -9.18
C SER A 372 17.95 27.54 -7.85
N TYR A 373 17.40 27.97 -6.72
CA TYR A 373 17.95 27.66 -5.40
C TYR A 373 17.97 26.14 -5.12
N PHE A 374 16.86 25.44 -5.32
CA PHE A 374 16.81 24.00 -5.08
C PHE A 374 17.58 23.19 -6.12
N HIS A 375 17.63 23.66 -7.38
CA HIS A 375 18.50 23.13 -8.41
C HIS A 375 19.97 23.13 -7.96
N THR A 376 20.48 24.28 -7.51
CA THR A 376 21.87 24.43 -7.07
C THR A 376 22.21 23.45 -5.94
N LEU A 377 21.37 23.39 -4.90
CA LEU A 377 21.57 22.46 -3.78
C LEU A 377 21.62 20.99 -4.22
N GLN A 378 20.77 20.60 -5.17
CA GLN A 378 20.71 19.23 -5.66
C GLN A 378 21.93 18.90 -6.53
N VAL A 379 22.32 19.79 -7.45
CA VAL A 379 23.49 19.62 -8.32
C VAL A 379 24.77 19.54 -7.49
N GLU A 380 24.96 20.44 -6.53
CA GLU A 380 26.10 20.41 -5.60
C GLU A 380 26.17 19.08 -4.85
N THR A 381 25.03 18.62 -4.30
CA THR A 381 24.98 17.35 -3.56
C THR A 381 25.32 16.15 -4.46
N ILE A 382 24.78 16.06 -5.67
CA ILE A 382 25.05 14.93 -6.56
C ILE A 382 26.52 14.94 -6.98
N THR A 383 27.04 16.11 -7.33
CA THR A 383 28.44 16.29 -7.76
C THR A 383 29.42 15.94 -6.64
N GLU A 384 29.17 16.41 -5.41
CA GLU A 384 29.96 16.04 -4.25
C GLU A 384 29.94 14.52 -4.01
N ASN A 385 28.75 13.89 -4.07
CA ASN A 385 28.65 12.44 -3.88
C ASN A 385 29.40 11.66 -4.96
N LEU A 386 29.42 12.13 -6.22
CA LEU A 386 30.20 11.53 -7.29
C LEU A 386 31.71 11.60 -7.01
N GLN A 387 32.20 12.78 -6.59
CA GLN A 387 33.61 12.96 -6.21
C GLN A 387 34.00 12.07 -5.03
N LEU A 388 33.18 12.05 -3.97
CA LEU A 388 33.40 11.20 -2.80
C LEU A 388 33.34 9.70 -3.12
N PHE A 389 32.65 9.32 -4.20
CA PHE A 389 32.56 7.93 -4.65
C PHE A 389 33.84 7.46 -5.33
N GLU A 390 34.58 8.36 -5.99
CA GLU A 390 35.88 8.05 -6.62
C GLU A 390 36.96 7.80 -5.57
N GLY A 391 36.92 8.55 -4.45
CA GLY A 391 37.79 8.32 -3.32
C GLY A 391 37.46 9.21 -2.13
N MET A 392 37.37 8.61 -0.93
CA MET A 392 37.14 9.32 0.33
C MET A 392 38.26 9.02 1.31
N SER A 393 38.95 10.07 1.78
CA SER A 393 40.00 9.92 2.79
C SER A 393 39.42 9.50 4.14
N ALA A 394 40.25 8.89 4.99
CA ALA A 394 39.83 8.46 6.33
C ALA A 394 39.43 9.66 7.20
N GLU A 395 40.15 10.77 7.07
CA GLU A 395 39.90 12.03 7.80
C GLU A 395 38.55 12.63 7.40
N LEU A 396 38.25 12.65 6.10
CA LEU A 396 36.98 13.17 5.60
C LEU A 396 35.80 12.30 6.05
N LYS A 397 35.98 10.97 6.03
CA LYS A 397 34.98 10.03 6.57
C LYS A 397 34.71 10.29 8.05
N GLN A 398 35.76 10.47 8.86
CA GLN A 398 35.65 10.77 10.29
C GLN A 398 34.95 12.12 10.53
N ARG A 399 35.27 13.15 9.75
CA ARG A 399 34.58 14.45 9.80
C ARG A 399 33.09 14.30 9.47
N LEU A 400 32.75 13.61 8.38
CA LEU A 400 31.36 13.37 7.99
C LEU A 400 30.60 12.61 9.08
N ASP A 401 31.21 11.61 9.70
CA ASP A 401 30.59 10.88 10.80
C ASP A 401 30.32 11.77 12.01
N HIS A 402 31.22 12.69 12.35
CA HIS A 402 31.03 13.69 13.40
C HIS A 402 29.90 14.67 13.07
N VAL A 403 29.84 15.17 11.82
CA VAL A 403 28.73 16.02 11.35
C VAL A 403 27.40 15.27 11.47
N ARG A 404 27.35 14.00 11.07
CA ARG A 404 26.13 13.17 11.15
C ARG A 404 25.63 12.99 12.58
N ASP A 405 26.53 12.77 13.53
CA ASP A 405 26.17 12.69 14.95
C ASP A 405 25.64 14.02 15.48
N SER A 406 26.30 15.12 15.11
CA SER A 406 25.91 16.48 15.49
C SER A 406 24.54 16.87 14.89
N VAL A 407 24.26 16.51 13.64
CA VAL A 407 22.96 16.74 12.99
C VAL A 407 21.87 15.94 13.69
N ALA A 408 22.13 14.69 14.06
CA ALA A 408 21.15 13.88 14.79
C ALA A 408 20.79 14.49 16.15
N GLN A 409 21.78 15.01 16.89
CA GLN A 409 21.54 15.69 18.15
C GLN A 409 20.84 17.02 17.99
N GLU A 410 21.26 17.84 17.02
CA GLU A 410 20.60 19.11 16.72
C GLU A 410 19.15 18.88 16.32
N TYR A 411 18.83 17.83 15.56
CA TYR A 411 17.46 17.45 15.24
C TYR A 411 16.63 17.19 16.50
N LEU A 412 17.10 16.29 17.37
CA LEU A 412 16.39 15.93 18.60
C LEU A 412 16.19 17.15 19.52
N ARG A 413 17.22 17.99 19.65
CA ARG A 413 17.21 19.20 20.49
C ARG A 413 16.31 20.29 19.91
N ARG A 414 16.46 20.60 18.62
CA ARG A 414 15.74 21.68 17.94
C ARG A 414 14.24 21.43 17.94
N PHE A 415 13.83 20.20 17.66
CA PHE A 415 12.42 19.82 17.57
C PHE A 415 11.87 19.18 18.84
N GLN A 416 12.65 19.17 19.93
CA GLN A 416 12.26 18.66 21.24
C GLN A 416 11.66 17.24 21.17
N VAL A 417 12.33 16.35 20.44
CA VAL A 417 11.88 14.98 20.27
C VAL A 417 12.09 14.20 21.56
N ILE A 418 11.00 13.90 22.26
CA ILE A 418 11.02 13.17 23.54
C ILE A 418 10.31 11.83 23.45
N PHE A 419 10.50 11.00 24.48
CA PHE A 419 9.92 9.67 24.59
C PHE A 419 8.39 9.69 24.67
N LEU A 420 7.72 8.88 23.85
CA LEU A 420 6.27 8.62 23.92
C LEU A 420 6.02 7.16 24.36
N PRO A 421 5.28 6.92 25.46
CA PRO A 421 4.95 5.58 25.90
C PRO A 421 4.00 4.90 24.90
N ARG A 422 4.14 3.57 24.73
CA ARG A 422 3.30 2.78 23.81
C ARG A 422 1.80 2.87 24.10
N SER A 423 1.39 3.16 25.35
CA SER A 423 -0.01 3.37 25.70
C SER A 423 -0.62 4.62 25.03
N ARG A 424 0.19 5.50 24.46
CA ARG A 424 -0.20 6.70 23.71
C ARG A 424 0.03 6.57 22.20
N TRP A 425 0.44 5.41 21.72
CA TRP A 425 0.48 5.12 20.28
C TRP A 425 -0.95 5.02 19.72
N ILE A 426 -1.09 5.22 18.41
CA ILE A 426 -2.36 5.09 17.73
C ILE A 426 -2.70 3.60 17.58
N SER A 427 -1.76 2.79 17.11
CA SER A 427 -1.96 1.36 16.93
C SER A 427 -1.99 0.63 18.28
N ARG A 428 -3.09 -0.08 18.52
CA ARG A 428 -3.27 -0.93 19.71
C ARG A 428 -2.74 -2.36 19.51
N ASN A 429 -2.21 -2.68 18.33
CA ASN A 429 -1.73 -4.02 17.93
C ASN A 429 -2.76 -5.13 18.19
N THR A 430 -4.04 -4.84 17.89
CA THR A 430 -5.14 -5.80 18.01
C THR A 430 -5.25 -6.71 16.81
N VAL A 431 -4.69 -6.30 15.66
CA VAL A 431 -4.68 -7.04 14.40
C VAL A 431 -3.24 -7.31 13.98
N THR A 432 -2.99 -8.49 13.42
CA THR A 432 -1.69 -8.84 12.82
C THR A 432 -1.66 -8.31 11.39
N PRO A 433 -0.84 -7.29 11.07
CA PRO A 433 -0.83 -6.70 9.72
C PRO A 433 -0.36 -7.70 8.66
N ALA A 434 -0.87 -7.59 7.44
CA ALA A 434 -0.53 -8.50 6.34
C ALA A 434 0.99 -8.47 6.06
N CYS A 435 1.61 -7.30 6.13
CA CYS A 435 3.06 -7.16 5.89
C CYS A 435 3.93 -7.90 6.92
N CYS A 436 3.40 -8.16 8.13
CA CYS A 436 4.13 -8.85 9.19
C CYS A 436 4.21 -10.36 8.96
N VAL A 437 3.18 -10.96 8.36
CA VAL A 437 3.15 -12.40 8.02
C VAL A 437 4.19 -12.73 6.95
N ALA A 438 4.35 -11.84 5.96
CA ALA A 438 5.42 -11.94 4.96
C ALA A 438 6.84 -11.89 5.57
N SER A 439 7.00 -11.28 6.76
CA SER A 439 8.29 -11.07 7.41
C SER A 439 8.76 -12.25 8.29
N GLY A 440 7.91 -13.26 8.53
CA GLY A 440 8.17 -14.43 9.39
C GLY A 440 9.24 -15.41 8.89
N GLY A 441 9.93 -15.10 7.79
CA GLY A 441 11.04 -15.90 7.29
C GLY A 441 11.92 -15.23 6.24
N ARG A 442 11.46 -14.18 5.55
CA ARG A 442 12.25 -13.47 4.52
C ARG A 442 11.85 -12.00 4.49
N SER A 443 12.83 -11.13 4.71
CA SER A 443 12.63 -9.68 4.71
C SER A 443 12.05 -9.19 3.37
N GLN A 444 10.81 -8.68 3.37
CA GLN A 444 10.42 -7.69 2.36
C GLN A 444 11.15 -6.39 2.68
N GLY A 445 12.39 -6.29 2.21
CA GLY A 445 13.00 -4.98 2.00
C GLY A 445 12.28 -4.27 0.84
N PRO A 446 12.32 -2.94 0.76
CA PRO A 446 11.90 -2.24 -0.45
C PRO A 446 12.58 -2.92 -1.64
N LYS A 447 11.80 -3.26 -2.68
CA LYS A 447 12.23 -3.96 -3.92
C LYS A 447 13.75 -3.98 -3.99
N LYS A 448 14.40 -5.10 -3.61
CA LYS A 448 15.88 -5.19 -3.64
C LYS A 448 16.31 -5.10 -5.10
N GLN A 449 16.38 -3.88 -5.60
CA GLN A 449 16.90 -3.59 -6.91
C GLN A 449 18.36 -3.98 -6.87
N THR A 450 18.72 -4.86 -7.78
CA THR A 450 20.09 -5.29 -8.01
C THR A 450 20.55 -4.66 -9.32
N GLY A 451 21.82 -4.30 -9.39
CA GLY A 451 22.43 -3.80 -10.61
C GLY A 451 22.27 -2.30 -10.88
N SER A 452 22.81 -1.85 -12.01
CA SER A 452 22.70 -0.48 -12.51
C SER A 452 21.32 -0.21 -13.14
N PHE A 453 21.01 1.06 -13.45
CA PHE A 453 19.76 1.38 -14.17
C PHE A 453 19.75 0.72 -15.55
N ASN A 454 20.88 0.75 -16.27
CA ASN A 454 21.02 0.14 -17.59
C ASN A 454 20.87 -1.39 -17.54
N GLU A 455 21.46 -2.07 -16.54
CA GLU A 455 21.28 -3.52 -16.34
C GLU A 455 19.81 -3.88 -16.09
N ARG A 456 19.07 -3.06 -15.33
CA ARG A 456 17.63 -3.30 -15.11
C ARG A 456 16.82 -3.12 -16.39
N ARG A 457 17.17 -2.13 -17.20
CA ARG A 457 16.56 -1.91 -18.53
C ARG A 457 16.81 -3.09 -19.46
N GLU A 458 18.01 -3.68 -19.43
CA GLU A 458 18.33 -4.92 -20.15
C GLU A 458 17.54 -6.12 -19.61
N LEU A 459 17.40 -6.27 -18.29
CA LEU A 459 16.59 -7.36 -17.71
C LEU A 459 15.11 -7.30 -18.10
N GLN A 460 14.56 -6.11 -18.37
CA GLN A 460 13.19 -5.95 -18.87
C GLN A 460 13.01 -6.51 -20.29
N THR A 461 14.08 -6.61 -21.07
CA THR A 461 14.05 -7.21 -22.43
C THR A 461 14.02 -8.74 -22.41
N LEU A 462 14.29 -9.37 -21.27
CA LEU A 462 14.25 -10.82 -21.13
C LEU A 462 12.80 -11.34 -21.12
N THR A 463 12.63 -12.61 -21.47
CA THR A 463 11.35 -13.32 -21.28
C THR A 463 11.08 -13.57 -19.80
N TRP A 464 9.82 -13.83 -19.43
CA TRP A 464 9.45 -14.13 -18.05
C TRP A 464 10.18 -15.39 -17.51
N ARG A 465 10.39 -16.42 -18.35
CA ARG A 465 11.14 -17.64 -17.99
C ARG A 465 12.58 -17.31 -17.59
N GLN A 466 13.27 -16.53 -18.41
CA GLN A 466 14.65 -16.09 -18.15
C GLN A 466 14.74 -15.22 -16.90
N ARG A 467 13.72 -14.40 -16.61
CA ARG A 467 13.66 -13.62 -15.37
C ARG A 467 13.49 -14.50 -14.13
N ILE A 468 12.69 -15.55 -14.21
CA ILE A 468 12.53 -16.52 -13.11
C ILE A 468 13.83 -17.29 -12.87
N GLU A 469 14.47 -17.80 -13.92
CA GLU A 469 15.73 -18.57 -13.83
C GLU A 469 16.88 -17.77 -13.20
N ARG A 470 16.94 -16.47 -13.49
CA ARG A 470 17.93 -15.55 -12.90
C ARG A 470 17.47 -14.91 -11.59
N GLY A 471 16.23 -15.19 -11.19
CA GLY A 471 15.56 -14.57 -10.05
C GLY A 471 15.74 -15.33 -8.75
N TYR A 472 15.33 -14.70 -7.66
CA TYR A 472 15.40 -15.27 -6.30
C TYR A 472 14.54 -16.54 -6.12
N HIS A 473 13.46 -16.66 -6.88
CA HIS A 473 12.51 -17.78 -6.78
C HIS A 473 12.89 -19.01 -7.60
N ALA A 474 13.99 -18.97 -8.38
CA ALA A 474 14.37 -20.03 -9.32
C ALA A 474 14.42 -21.42 -8.66
N SER A 475 15.20 -21.58 -7.60
CA SER A 475 15.41 -22.86 -6.92
C SER A 475 14.14 -23.41 -6.28
N TRP A 476 13.23 -22.52 -5.88
CA TRP A 476 11.94 -22.90 -5.29
C TRP A 476 10.95 -23.35 -6.38
N ILE A 477 10.82 -22.59 -7.48
CA ILE A 477 9.95 -22.95 -8.61
C ILE A 477 10.43 -24.25 -9.31
N GLN A 478 11.74 -24.48 -9.40
CA GLN A 478 12.29 -25.68 -10.04
C GLN A 478 12.16 -26.95 -9.19
N ARG A 479 11.85 -26.84 -7.89
CA ARG A 479 11.73 -28.00 -7.00
C ARG A 479 10.52 -28.86 -7.38
N HIS A 480 10.73 -30.18 -7.49
CA HIS A 480 9.66 -31.16 -7.71
C HIS A 480 8.76 -31.32 -6.47
N PHE A 481 7.48 -31.55 -6.72
CA PHE A 481 6.46 -31.75 -5.69
C PHE A 481 6.60 -33.11 -4.98
N THR A 482 6.38 -33.10 -3.68
CA THR A 482 6.32 -34.30 -2.83
C THR A 482 5.02 -34.31 -2.04
N ASP A 483 4.51 -35.50 -1.67
CA ASP A 483 3.27 -35.70 -0.88
C ASP A 483 3.21 -34.96 0.46
N ALA A 484 4.34 -34.40 0.93
CA ALA A 484 4.47 -33.71 2.20
C ALA A 484 4.28 -32.18 2.14
N GLY A 485 4.11 -31.58 0.95
CA GLY A 485 3.83 -30.15 0.82
C GLY A 485 2.49 -29.78 1.48
N GLY A 486 2.50 -28.83 2.43
CA GLY A 486 1.29 -28.33 3.11
C GLY A 486 0.66 -29.26 4.16
N THR A 487 1.19 -30.47 4.40
CA THR A 487 0.56 -31.47 5.28
C THR A 487 0.50 -31.07 6.76
N GLY A 488 1.34 -30.14 7.20
CA GLY A 488 1.37 -29.61 8.57
C GLY A 488 0.57 -28.34 8.81
N CYS A 489 -0.13 -27.81 7.80
CA CYS A 489 -0.90 -26.57 7.91
C CYS A 489 -2.38 -26.88 8.17
N VAL A 490 -2.83 -26.67 9.40
CA VAL A 490 -4.21 -26.96 9.84
C VAL A 490 -4.80 -25.73 10.52
N LEU A 491 -6.01 -25.37 10.11
CA LEU A 491 -6.85 -24.38 10.77
C LEU A 491 -7.81 -25.08 11.72
N GLU A 492 -7.55 -24.96 13.01
CA GLU A 492 -8.45 -25.44 14.06
C GLU A 492 -9.68 -24.52 14.19
N GLY A 493 -10.82 -25.15 14.43
CA GLY A 493 -12.13 -24.54 14.64
C GLY A 493 -13.02 -25.41 15.56
N PRO A 494 -14.31 -25.05 15.73
CA PRO A 494 -14.90 -23.79 15.34
C PRO A 494 -14.36 -22.62 16.17
N LEU A 495 -14.40 -21.41 15.62
CA LEU A 495 -14.00 -20.20 16.35
C LEU A 495 -14.96 -19.93 17.51
N SER A 496 -14.42 -19.81 18.73
CA SER A 496 -15.21 -19.53 19.94
C SER A 496 -15.83 -18.13 19.95
N LYS A 497 -15.34 -17.20 19.12
CA LYS A 497 -15.84 -15.84 18.92
C LYS A 497 -15.80 -15.47 17.43
N CYS A 498 -16.90 -15.70 16.72
CA CYS A 498 -17.12 -15.17 15.37
C CYS A 498 -18.30 -14.19 15.45
N ASN A 499 -18.06 -12.90 15.17
CA ASN A 499 -19.08 -11.85 15.27
C ASN A 499 -19.66 -11.55 13.90
N VAL A 500 -20.50 -12.47 13.41
CA VAL A 500 -21.16 -12.35 12.10
C VAL A 500 -22.02 -11.08 11.97
N ASP A 501 -22.48 -10.51 13.09
CA ASP A 501 -23.30 -9.29 13.10
C ASP A 501 -22.53 -8.04 12.63
N SER A 502 -21.18 -8.06 12.65
CA SER A 502 -20.35 -6.99 12.09
C SER A 502 -19.97 -7.18 10.62
N TRP A 503 -20.43 -8.26 9.98
CA TRP A 503 -20.09 -8.54 8.59
C TRP A 503 -20.97 -7.71 7.63
N TYR A 504 -20.35 -7.22 6.55
CA TYR A 504 -21.01 -6.36 5.57
C TYR A 504 -20.48 -6.63 4.16
N VAL A 505 -21.34 -6.47 3.16
CA VAL A 505 -21.01 -6.68 1.76
C VAL A 505 -20.50 -5.38 1.13
N VAL A 506 -19.38 -5.46 0.43
CA VAL A 506 -18.83 -4.40 -0.42
C VAL A 506 -18.93 -4.83 -1.86
N VAL A 507 -19.61 -4.03 -2.70
CA VAL A 507 -19.78 -4.28 -4.13
C VAL A 507 -19.07 -3.18 -4.91
N GLY A 508 -18.13 -3.57 -5.78
CA GLY A 508 -17.40 -2.66 -6.66
C GLY A 508 -17.44 -3.11 -8.11
N ALA A 509 -16.59 -2.51 -8.94
CA ALA A 509 -16.37 -2.96 -10.30
C ALA A 509 -15.74 -4.37 -10.30
N ALA A 510 -16.03 -5.16 -11.34
CA ALA A 510 -15.36 -6.42 -11.60
C ALA A 510 -13.85 -6.20 -11.67
N LEU A 511 -13.10 -7.09 -11.03
CA LEU A 511 -11.65 -7.04 -11.06
C LEU A 511 -11.18 -7.26 -12.51
N PRO A 512 -10.25 -6.44 -13.03
CA PRO A 512 -9.63 -6.68 -14.34
C PRO A 512 -8.49 -7.70 -14.26
N ALA A 513 -7.85 -7.81 -13.09
CA ALA A 513 -6.80 -8.77 -12.75
C ALA A 513 -6.61 -8.79 -11.22
N ILE A 514 -6.08 -9.89 -10.68
CA ILE A 514 -5.54 -9.93 -9.32
C ILE A 514 -4.04 -9.65 -9.40
N ILE A 515 -3.65 -8.43 -9.04
CA ILE A 515 -2.26 -7.95 -9.08
C ILE A 515 -1.64 -7.99 -7.68
N ASN A 516 -2.48 -7.98 -6.65
CA ASN A 516 -2.09 -7.96 -5.25
C ASN A 516 -3.01 -8.85 -4.41
N SER A 517 -2.46 -9.40 -3.34
CA SER A 517 -3.22 -10.13 -2.34
C SER A 517 -2.48 -10.09 -1.00
N PRO A 518 -3.16 -9.78 0.11
CA PRO A 518 -2.57 -9.90 1.45
C PRO A 518 -2.30 -11.37 1.84
N PHE A 519 -2.78 -12.32 1.03
CA PHE A 519 -2.75 -13.76 1.30
C PHE A 519 -1.70 -14.50 0.46
N CYS A 520 -0.76 -13.82 -0.19
CA CYS A 520 0.36 -14.45 -0.88
C CYS A 520 1.61 -13.55 -0.95
N GLU A 521 2.74 -14.10 -1.41
CA GLU A 521 3.90 -13.28 -1.72
C GLU A 521 3.69 -12.55 -3.06
N GLY A 522 3.72 -11.21 -3.06
CA GLY A 522 3.47 -10.40 -4.26
C GLY A 522 4.45 -10.66 -5.41
N GLY A 523 5.70 -11.03 -5.12
CA GLY A 523 6.69 -11.40 -6.15
C GLY A 523 6.30 -12.66 -6.91
N LEU A 524 5.76 -13.67 -6.22
CA LEU A 524 5.28 -14.91 -6.82
C LEU A 524 4.04 -14.68 -7.66
N LEU A 525 3.07 -13.91 -7.15
CA LEU A 525 1.87 -13.55 -7.90
C LEU A 525 2.22 -12.79 -9.19
N LYS A 526 3.18 -11.86 -9.12
CA LYS A 526 3.68 -11.15 -10.30
C LYS A 526 4.25 -12.12 -11.35
N HIS A 527 5.11 -13.05 -10.94
CA HIS A 527 5.67 -14.05 -11.86
C HIS A 527 4.58 -14.93 -12.50
N LEU A 528 3.58 -15.33 -11.72
CA LEU A 528 2.47 -16.12 -12.23
C LEU A 528 1.64 -15.32 -13.25
N ASN A 529 1.29 -14.06 -12.95
CA ASN A 529 0.56 -13.21 -13.88
C ASN A 529 1.35 -12.97 -15.19
N GLU A 530 2.66 -12.74 -15.11
CA GLU A 530 3.52 -12.62 -16.31
C GLU A 530 3.46 -13.89 -17.17
N ALA A 531 3.53 -15.07 -16.55
CA ALA A 531 3.45 -16.35 -17.25
C ALA A 531 2.07 -16.58 -17.90
N LEU A 532 0.99 -16.20 -17.22
CA LEU A 532 -0.39 -16.40 -17.71
C LEU A 532 -0.80 -15.40 -18.79
N THR A 533 -0.11 -14.26 -18.89
CA THR A 533 -0.32 -13.27 -19.96
C THR A 533 0.39 -13.66 -21.26
N ASP A 534 1.33 -14.62 -21.20
CA ASP A 534 2.05 -15.12 -22.38
C ASP A 534 1.15 -15.99 -23.26
N THR A 535 0.79 -15.49 -24.44
CA THR A 535 -0.10 -16.15 -25.40
C THR A 535 0.46 -17.46 -25.97
N VAL A 536 1.77 -17.70 -25.84
CA VAL A 536 2.44 -18.91 -26.36
C VAL A 536 2.16 -20.12 -25.45
N VAL A 537 1.84 -19.90 -24.18
CA VAL A 537 1.69 -20.97 -23.19
C VAL A 537 0.21 -21.38 -23.06
N ASP A 538 -0.10 -22.64 -23.41
CA ASP A 538 -1.45 -23.19 -23.17
C ASP A 538 -1.56 -23.78 -21.76
N TRP A 539 -1.99 -22.94 -20.81
CA TRP A 539 -2.21 -23.31 -19.42
C TRP A 539 -3.29 -24.38 -19.22
N THR A 540 -4.17 -24.62 -20.21
CA THR A 540 -5.21 -25.66 -20.11
C THR A 540 -4.66 -27.06 -20.43
N ARG A 541 -3.44 -27.14 -20.96
CA ARG A 541 -2.80 -28.37 -21.44
C ARG A 541 -1.36 -28.50 -20.92
N VAL A 542 -1.15 -28.22 -19.63
CA VAL A 542 0.19 -28.39 -19.05
C VAL A 542 0.47 -29.87 -18.78
N SER A 543 1.57 -30.38 -19.34
CA SER A 543 2.00 -31.76 -19.14
C SER A 543 2.35 -32.03 -17.67
N PRO A 544 1.99 -33.20 -17.12
CA PRO A 544 2.45 -33.60 -15.80
C PRO A 544 3.98 -33.70 -15.76
N CYS A 545 4.58 -33.42 -14.60
CA CYS A 545 6.01 -33.63 -14.39
C CYS A 545 6.27 -35.06 -13.88
N ASP A 546 7.04 -35.86 -14.62
CA ASP A 546 7.35 -37.26 -14.29
C ASP A 546 8.10 -37.45 -12.97
N SER A 547 8.77 -36.39 -12.48
CA SER A 547 9.55 -36.40 -11.24
C SER A 547 8.76 -35.94 -10.01
N CYS A 548 7.55 -35.38 -10.20
CA CYS A 548 6.68 -34.99 -9.09
C CYS A 548 5.94 -36.21 -8.55
N ARG A 549 5.89 -36.37 -7.22
CA ARG A 549 5.10 -37.44 -6.59
C ARG A 549 3.62 -37.07 -6.56
N THR A 550 2.79 -38.04 -6.91
CA THR A 550 1.34 -37.95 -6.98
C THR A 550 0.74 -38.21 -5.60
N ALA A 551 0.16 -37.19 -4.96
CA ALA A 551 -0.64 -37.41 -3.76
C ALA A 551 -1.81 -38.34 -4.10
N CYS A 552 -1.81 -39.56 -3.55
CA CYS A 552 -2.87 -40.51 -3.81
C CYS A 552 -4.17 -40.04 -3.14
N ALA A 553 -5.33 -40.26 -3.77
CA ALA A 553 -6.61 -39.86 -3.20
C ALA A 553 -6.87 -40.47 -1.79
N ALA A 554 -6.23 -41.60 -1.47
CA ALA A 554 -6.23 -42.20 -0.14
C ALA A 554 -5.49 -41.36 0.93
N SER A 555 -4.43 -40.63 0.57
CA SER A 555 -3.70 -39.73 1.49
C SER A 555 -4.44 -38.42 1.76
N VAL A 556 -5.28 -37.98 0.82
CA VAL A 556 -6.18 -36.83 1.01
C VAL A 556 -7.32 -37.18 1.97
N LEU A 557 -7.84 -38.42 1.89
CA LEU A 557 -8.96 -38.89 2.71
C LEU A 557 -8.54 -39.37 4.10
N SER A 558 -7.28 -39.76 4.32
CA SER A 558 -6.80 -40.31 5.60
C SER A 558 -6.84 -39.33 6.77
N ILE A 559 -6.83 -38.02 6.52
CA ILE A 559 -6.84 -36.96 7.55
C ILE A 559 -8.19 -36.86 8.28
N SER A 560 -9.26 -37.34 7.64
CA SER A 560 -10.60 -37.39 8.25
C SER A 560 -10.74 -38.46 9.37
N LYS A 561 -9.71 -39.29 9.58
CA LYS A 561 -9.74 -40.42 10.53
C LYS A 561 -9.30 -40.08 11.96
N ASP A 562 -8.61 -38.96 12.19
CA ASP A 562 -7.91 -38.70 13.47
C ASP A 562 -8.79 -38.12 14.60
N ASP A 563 -10.10 -37.99 14.42
CA ASP A 563 -10.99 -37.51 15.49
C ASP A 563 -11.47 -38.68 16.38
N SER A 564 -10.97 -38.67 17.62
CA SER A 564 -11.02 -39.70 18.68
C SER A 564 -12.42 -40.12 19.20
N SER A 565 -13.50 -39.91 18.45
CA SER A 565 -14.84 -40.37 18.83
C SER A 565 -15.00 -41.87 18.54
N LYS A 566 -15.16 -42.69 19.59
CA LYS A 566 -15.51 -44.12 19.55
C LYS A 566 -16.96 -44.37 19.06
N SER A 567 -17.37 -43.72 17.97
CA SER A 567 -18.64 -43.95 17.29
C SER A 567 -18.47 -45.08 16.28
N LYS A 568 -19.39 -46.05 16.27
CA LYS A 568 -19.42 -47.16 15.31
C LYS A 568 -20.09 -46.78 13.97
N ASP A 569 -20.51 -45.53 13.81
CA ASP A 569 -21.19 -45.06 12.59
C ASP A 569 -20.18 -44.61 11.52
N LYS A 570 -20.41 -45.04 10.28
CA LYS A 570 -19.61 -44.64 9.12
C LYS A 570 -19.72 -43.13 8.91
N LYS A 571 -18.59 -42.41 8.86
CA LYS A 571 -18.57 -40.97 8.62
C LYS A 571 -18.87 -40.67 7.16
N ARG A 572 -19.67 -39.64 6.87
CA ARG A 572 -19.96 -39.23 5.49
C ARG A 572 -18.99 -38.12 5.06
N CYS A 573 -18.60 -38.14 3.80
CA CYS A 573 -17.78 -37.08 3.20
C CYS A 573 -18.47 -36.60 1.92
N LEU A 574 -18.78 -35.31 1.86
CA LEU A 574 -19.27 -34.66 0.64
C LEU A 574 -18.06 -34.23 -0.21
N VAL A 575 -18.02 -34.71 -1.46
CA VAL A 575 -16.93 -34.47 -2.40
C VAL A 575 -17.47 -33.69 -3.60
N PHE A 576 -16.93 -32.49 -3.81
CA PHE A 576 -17.15 -31.75 -5.04
C PHE A 576 -16.13 -32.21 -6.09
N GLY A 577 -16.60 -32.85 -7.18
CA GLY A 577 -15.75 -33.38 -8.24
C GLY A 577 -16.28 -34.66 -8.88
N SER A 578 -15.59 -35.13 -9.93
CA SER A 578 -16.01 -36.34 -10.66
C SER A 578 -15.67 -37.63 -9.92
N ARG A 579 -16.64 -38.57 -9.88
CA ARG A 579 -16.45 -39.92 -9.34
C ARG A 579 -15.30 -40.68 -10.00
N SER A 580 -15.01 -40.41 -11.28
CA SER A 580 -13.91 -41.06 -12.01
C SER A 580 -12.52 -40.81 -11.41
N VAL A 581 -12.33 -39.67 -10.73
CA VAL A 581 -11.05 -39.28 -10.10
C VAL A 581 -10.85 -40.01 -8.77
N TRP A 582 -11.94 -40.31 -8.07
CA TRP A 582 -11.94 -40.88 -6.71
C TRP A 582 -12.28 -42.38 -6.67
N ALA A 583 -12.71 -42.96 -7.78
CA ALA A 583 -13.14 -44.35 -7.90
C ALA A 583 -12.07 -45.37 -7.47
N ALA A 584 -10.78 -45.07 -7.66
CA ALA A 584 -9.67 -45.94 -7.24
C ALA A 584 -9.50 -46.04 -5.71
N CYS A 585 -10.11 -45.12 -4.94
CA CYS A 585 -9.98 -45.05 -3.48
C CYS A 585 -11.23 -45.52 -2.73
N GLU A 586 -12.35 -45.75 -3.41
CA GLU A 586 -13.59 -46.31 -2.82
C GLU A 586 -13.33 -47.68 -2.15
N SER A 587 -12.32 -48.44 -2.60
CA SER A 587 -11.94 -49.74 -2.02
C SER A 587 -10.98 -49.66 -0.83
N GLN A 588 -10.39 -48.50 -0.54
CA GLN A 588 -9.36 -48.31 0.52
C GLN A 588 -9.87 -47.53 1.74
N THR A 589 -11.13 -47.10 1.73
CA THR A 589 -11.77 -46.28 2.78
C THR A 589 -13.00 -46.99 3.36
N GLU A 590 -12.80 -48.14 4.02
CA GLU A 590 -13.89 -48.99 4.55
C GLU A 590 -14.85 -48.27 5.55
N ASP A 591 -14.43 -47.16 6.14
CA ASP A 591 -15.16 -46.39 7.17
C ASP A 591 -15.82 -45.08 6.67
N LEU A 592 -15.66 -44.70 5.40
CA LEU A 592 -16.15 -43.42 4.84
C LEU A 592 -17.16 -43.62 3.71
N ILE A 593 -18.29 -42.90 3.77
CA ILE A 593 -19.30 -42.88 2.70
C ILE A 593 -19.13 -41.60 1.88
N LEU A 594 -18.70 -41.72 0.61
CA LEU A 594 -18.53 -40.59 -0.30
C LEU A 594 -19.85 -40.22 -1.00
N THR A 595 -20.24 -38.95 -0.94
CA THR A 595 -21.34 -38.39 -1.74
C THR A 595 -20.75 -37.35 -2.69
N PHE A 596 -21.16 -37.36 -3.96
CA PHE A 596 -20.58 -36.49 -4.99
C PHE A 596 -21.51 -35.34 -5.37
N SER A 597 -20.94 -34.18 -5.66
CA SER A 597 -21.63 -32.99 -6.18
C SER A 597 -20.79 -32.30 -7.26
N ALA A 598 -21.43 -31.49 -8.10
CA ALA A 598 -20.77 -30.78 -9.19
C ALA A 598 -19.82 -29.70 -8.62
N GLU A 599 -18.55 -29.74 -9.04
CA GLU A 599 -17.54 -28.76 -8.65
C GLU A 599 -17.77 -27.38 -9.28
N PRO A 600 -17.22 -26.29 -8.69
CA PRO A 600 -17.20 -24.98 -9.33
C PRO A 600 -16.53 -25.06 -10.70
N SER A 601 -17.12 -24.43 -11.72
CA SER A 601 -16.49 -24.31 -13.03
C SER A 601 -15.33 -23.32 -12.93
N PHE A 602 -14.12 -23.81 -13.23
CA PHE A 602 -12.94 -22.96 -13.23
C PHE A 602 -12.97 -21.92 -14.37
N PRO A 603 -12.31 -20.77 -14.19
CA PRO A 603 -12.31 -19.69 -15.18
C PRO A 603 -11.87 -20.16 -16.56
N GLN A 604 -12.55 -19.71 -17.62
CA GLN A 604 -12.24 -20.07 -19.00
C GLN A 604 -11.05 -19.27 -19.58
N ARG A 605 -10.59 -19.64 -20.79
CA ARG A 605 -9.52 -18.97 -21.54
C ARG A 605 -9.83 -17.47 -21.70
N GLY A 606 -9.02 -16.61 -21.10
CA GLY A 606 -9.18 -15.14 -21.11
C GLY A 606 -9.30 -14.52 -19.72
N CYS A 607 -9.74 -15.27 -18.70
CA CYS A 607 -9.90 -14.79 -17.32
C CYS A 607 -8.72 -15.19 -16.40
N VAL A 608 -7.58 -15.56 -16.99
CA VAL A 608 -6.51 -16.29 -16.29
C VAL A 608 -5.80 -15.41 -15.25
N THR A 609 -5.74 -14.10 -15.49
CA THR A 609 -5.20 -13.10 -14.56
C THR A 609 -6.13 -12.81 -13.38
N LEU A 610 -7.37 -13.30 -13.41
CA LEU A 610 -8.34 -13.14 -12.33
C LEU A 610 -8.25 -14.22 -11.27
N HIS A 611 -7.58 -15.34 -11.52
CA HIS A 611 -7.55 -16.48 -10.61
C HIS A 611 -8.91 -16.82 -9.97
N ASP A 612 -9.05 -16.73 -8.63
CA ASP A 612 -10.30 -16.93 -7.88
C ASP A 612 -11.18 -15.66 -7.78
N GLY A 613 -10.89 -14.65 -8.60
CA GLY A 613 -11.57 -13.35 -8.67
C GLY A 613 -12.55 -13.20 -9.82
N GLU A 614 -12.81 -14.28 -10.56
CA GLU A 614 -13.85 -14.30 -11.59
C GLU A 614 -15.25 -14.37 -10.92
N PRO A 615 -16.19 -13.47 -11.28
CA PRO A 615 -17.49 -13.37 -10.60
C PRO A 615 -18.29 -14.68 -10.54
N LEU A 616 -18.38 -15.42 -11.64
CA LEU A 616 -19.17 -16.66 -11.71
C LEU A 616 -18.54 -17.76 -10.84
N TYR A 617 -17.22 -17.89 -10.87
CA TYR A 617 -16.46 -18.81 -10.02
C TYR A 617 -16.71 -18.53 -8.53
N GLN A 618 -16.63 -17.26 -8.12
CA GLN A 618 -16.89 -16.87 -6.73
C GLN A 618 -18.31 -17.21 -6.29
N GLN A 619 -19.30 -16.92 -7.14
CA GLN A 619 -20.70 -17.28 -6.86
C GLN A 619 -20.86 -18.79 -6.69
N GLN A 620 -20.31 -19.58 -7.60
CA GLN A 620 -20.38 -21.04 -7.54
C GLN A 620 -19.69 -21.59 -6.28
N LEU A 621 -18.55 -21.05 -5.89
CA LEU A 621 -17.85 -21.45 -4.66
C LEU A 621 -18.71 -21.17 -3.41
N VAL A 622 -19.36 -20.01 -3.34
CA VAL A 622 -20.31 -19.68 -2.27
C VAL A 622 -21.52 -20.64 -2.31
N CYS A 623 -22.07 -20.94 -3.49
CA CYS A 623 -23.15 -21.92 -3.66
C CYS A 623 -22.77 -23.32 -3.14
N CYS A 624 -21.59 -23.82 -3.50
CA CYS A 624 -21.07 -25.10 -3.00
C CYS A 624 -20.96 -25.10 -1.47
N THR A 625 -20.47 -23.99 -0.89
CA THR A 625 -20.36 -23.84 0.56
C THR A 625 -21.73 -23.87 1.22
N VAL A 626 -22.69 -23.07 0.74
CA VAL A 626 -24.08 -23.05 1.24
C VAL A 626 -24.74 -24.43 1.18
N LEU A 627 -24.62 -25.12 0.03
CA LEU A 627 -25.15 -26.47 -0.15
C LEU A 627 -24.53 -27.45 0.86
N SER A 628 -23.22 -27.37 1.07
CA SER A 628 -22.51 -28.22 2.03
C SER A 628 -23.05 -28.04 3.45
N LEU A 629 -23.14 -26.78 3.91
CA LEU A 629 -23.61 -26.47 5.26
C LEU A 629 -25.09 -26.85 5.48
N GLN A 630 -25.89 -26.97 4.42
CA GLN A 630 -27.29 -27.41 4.48
C GLN A 630 -27.47 -28.93 4.47
N THR A 631 -26.50 -29.68 3.94
CA THR A 631 -26.65 -31.12 3.66
C THR A 631 -25.85 -32.02 4.61
N LEU A 632 -24.80 -31.50 5.23
CA LEU A 632 -23.93 -32.26 6.14
C LEU A 632 -24.58 -32.48 7.51
N ASN A 633 -24.32 -33.65 8.10
CA ASN A 633 -24.70 -33.96 9.48
C ASN A 633 -23.53 -33.67 10.43
N PRO A 634 -23.79 -33.46 11.74
CA PRO A 634 -22.72 -33.26 12.71
C PRO A 634 -21.63 -34.34 12.63
N GLY A 635 -20.37 -33.92 12.52
CA GLY A 635 -19.21 -34.81 12.40
C GLY A 635 -18.84 -35.23 10.97
N ASP A 636 -19.67 -34.92 9.97
CA ASP A 636 -19.35 -35.19 8.56
C ASP A 636 -18.15 -34.35 8.07
N ALA A 637 -17.57 -34.77 6.94
CA ALA A 637 -16.44 -34.12 6.28
C ALA A 637 -16.83 -33.50 4.93
N LEU A 638 -16.04 -32.52 4.48
CA LEU A 638 -16.18 -31.86 3.19
C LEU A 638 -14.83 -31.83 2.46
N LEU A 639 -14.86 -32.19 1.18
CA LEU A 639 -13.77 -32.01 0.24
C LEU A 639 -14.20 -31.03 -0.85
N LEU A 640 -13.62 -29.83 -0.82
CA LEU A 640 -13.99 -28.72 -1.72
C LEU A 640 -12.78 -28.26 -2.55
N PRO A 641 -12.78 -28.46 -3.88
CA PRO A 641 -11.78 -27.90 -4.78
C PRO A 641 -11.85 -26.36 -4.81
N VAL A 642 -10.69 -25.72 -4.76
CA VAL A 642 -10.50 -24.28 -4.88
C VAL A 642 -9.36 -23.97 -5.85
N PHE A 643 -9.52 -22.92 -6.67
CA PHE A 643 -8.50 -22.53 -7.64
C PHE A 643 -7.30 -21.86 -6.96
N SER A 644 -7.60 -21.00 -5.99
CA SER A 644 -6.72 -20.28 -5.09
C SER A 644 -7.59 -19.58 -4.04
N ALA A 645 -6.98 -18.89 -3.08
CA ALA A 645 -7.68 -17.97 -2.18
C ALA A 645 -6.93 -16.63 -2.13
N LEU A 646 -6.76 -16.01 -3.30
CA LEU A 646 -6.06 -14.72 -3.43
C LEU A 646 -7.00 -13.55 -3.16
N THR A 647 -8.31 -13.73 -3.36
CA THR A 647 -9.32 -12.70 -3.10
C THR A 647 -9.82 -12.72 -1.66
N ARG A 648 -10.30 -11.56 -1.19
CA ARG A 648 -10.98 -11.44 0.10
C ARG A 648 -12.26 -12.27 0.18
N VAL A 649 -12.97 -12.42 -0.93
CA VAL A 649 -14.18 -13.27 -1.02
C VAL A 649 -13.82 -14.73 -0.76
N THR A 650 -12.82 -15.28 -1.43
CA THR A 650 -12.43 -16.68 -1.22
C THR A 650 -11.78 -16.89 0.14
N ALA A 651 -10.97 -15.95 0.62
CA ALA A 651 -10.44 -15.98 1.98
C ALA A 651 -11.55 -16.00 3.05
N ALA A 652 -12.62 -15.22 2.83
CA ALA A 652 -13.80 -15.22 3.69
C ALA A 652 -14.57 -16.54 3.65
N VAL A 653 -14.65 -17.22 2.49
CA VAL A 653 -15.20 -18.59 2.40
C VAL A 653 -14.37 -19.56 3.25
N VAL A 654 -13.04 -19.50 3.18
CA VAL A 654 -12.16 -20.35 4.03
C VAL A 654 -12.37 -20.07 5.51
N LEU A 655 -12.56 -18.81 5.92
CA LEU A 655 -12.89 -18.45 7.31
C LEU A 655 -14.27 -18.98 7.74
N CYS A 656 -15.26 -18.93 6.86
CA CYS A 656 -16.59 -19.52 7.10
C CYS A 656 -16.47 -21.03 7.34
N LEU A 657 -15.68 -21.73 6.51
CA LEU A 657 -15.40 -23.16 6.69
C LEU A 657 -14.67 -23.43 8.00
N ARG A 658 -13.64 -22.65 8.35
CA ARG A 658 -12.98 -22.74 9.66
C ARG A 658 -13.96 -22.56 10.83
N SER A 659 -14.97 -21.72 10.66
CA SER A 659 -15.99 -21.49 11.69
C SER A 659 -17.00 -22.64 11.80
N CYS A 660 -17.14 -23.47 10.76
CA CYS A 660 -18.14 -24.54 10.69
C CYS A 660 -17.57 -25.95 10.90
N PHE A 661 -16.25 -26.12 10.95
CA PHE A 661 -15.58 -27.43 11.04
C PHE A 661 -14.55 -27.44 12.18
N HIS A 662 -14.26 -28.61 12.76
CA HIS A 662 -13.21 -28.78 13.77
C HIS A 662 -11.82 -28.51 13.19
N SER A 663 -11.58 -28.94 11.95
CA SER A 663 -10.32 -28.67 11.28
C SER A 663 -10.50 -28.44 9.80
N VAL A 664 -9.70 -27.53 9.25
CA VAL A 664 -9.58 -27.25 7.81
C VAL A 664 -8.11 -27.34 7.42
N THR A 665 -7.78 -28.23 6.48
CA THR A 665 -6.45 -28.30 5.86
C THR A 665 -6.59 -28.25 4.33
N PHE A 666 -5.49 -28.21 3.60
CA PHE A 666 -5.50 -28.24 2.14
C PHE A 666 -4.54 -29.30 1.59
N ARG A 667 -4.84 -29.81 0.40
CA ARG A 667 -3.93 -30.64 -0.39
C ARG A 667 -3.90 -30.11 -1.82
N CYS A 668 -2.75 -30.20 -2.49
CA CYS A 668 -2.64 -29.83 -3.90
C CYS A 668 -2.65 -31.12 -4.73
N PRO A 669 -3.82 -31.61 -5.19
CA PRO A 669 -3.89 -32.87 -5.91
C PRO A 669 -3.15 -32.79 -7.26
N PRO A 670 -2.60 -33.91 -7.75
CA PRO A 670 -1.91 -34.03 -9.02
C PRO A 670 -2.86 -33.85 -10.24
N PRO A 671 -2.31 -33.60 -11.44
CA PRO A 671 -3.00 -32.82 -12.47
C PRO A 671 -4.11 -33.60 -13.20
N CYS A 672 -5.32 -33.06 -13.14
CA CYS A 672 -6.36 -33.24 -14.14
C CYS A 672 -6.82 -31.85 -14.60
N GLY A 673 -6.07 -31.23 -15.50
CA GLY A 673 -6.51 -30.07 -16.30
C GLY A 673 -6.61 -28.70 -15.61
N VAL A 674 -6.86 -28.62 -14.29
CA VAL A 674 -6.92 -27.34 -13.58
C VAL A 674 -6.13 -27.39 -12.27
N VAL A 675 -5.05 -26.61 -12.19
CA VAL A 675 -4.17 -26.56 -11.03
C VAL A 675 -4.80 -25.68 -9.94
N GLY A 676 -4.95 -26.23 -8.73
CA GLY A 676 -5.54 -25.58 -7.55
C GLY A 676 -5.25 -26.39 -6.27
N ALA A 677 -6.06 -26.21 -5.24
CA ALA A 677 -6.03 -27.02 -4.02
C ALA A 677 -7.39 -27.66 -3.73
N ALA A 678 -7.42 -28.70 -2.91
CA ALA A 678 -8.61 -29.26 -2.32
C ALA A 678 -8.59 -28.96 -0.82
N LEU A 679 -9.59 -28.22 -0.34
CA LEU A 679 -9.82 -28.00 1.09
C LEU A 679 -10.42 -29.27 1.70
N VAL A 680 -9.78 -29.79 2.73
CA VAL A 680 -10.22 -30.94 3.52
C VAL A 680 -10.74 -30.41 4.84
N CYS A 681 -12.06 -30.39 5.01
CA CYS A 681 -12.72 -29.93 6.22
C CYS A 681 -13.28 -31.13 6.98
N ALA A 682 -12.95 -31.28 8.27
CA ALA A 682 -13.36 -32.41 9.08
C ALA A 682 -14.12 -31.96 10.34
N GLY A 683 -15.11 -32.76 10.74
CA GLY A 683 -15.88 -32.51 11.96
C GLY A 683 -16.85 -31.35 11.82
N PHE A 684 -17.84 -31.48 10.93
CA PHE A 684 -18.87 -30.45 10.73
C PHE A 684 -19.64 -30.15 12.03
N CYS A 685 -19.79 -28.86 12.35
CA CYS A 685 -20.49 -28.35 13.52
C CYS A 685 -21.75 -27.60 13.10
N ALA A 686 -22.91 -28.26 13.22
CA ALA A 686 -24.20 -27.71 12.78
C ALA A 686 -24.61 -26.43 13.52
N GLU A 687 -24.34 -26.33 14.83
CA GLU A 687 -24.68 -25.13 15.62
C GLU A 687 -23.89 -23.89 15.19
N ALA A 688 -22.61 -24.07 14.85
CA ALA A 688 -21.79 -22.98 14.34
C ALA A 688 -22.20 -22.58 12.91
N ALA A 689 -22.48 -23.58 12.06
CA ALA A 689 -22.94 -23.37 10.70
C ALA A 689 -24.28 -22.62 10.63
N ALA A 690 -25.20 -22.86 11.56
CA ALA A 690 -26.49 -22.17 11.64
C ALA A 690 -26.36 -20.64 11.75
N ARG A 691 -25.25 -20.12 12.29
CA ARG A 691 -24.97 -18.68 12.40
C ARG A 691 -24.39 -18.09 11.11
N ILE A 692 -23.62 -18.89 10.37
CA ILE A 692 -22.90 -18.47 9.15
C ILE A 692 -23.81 -18.57 7.92
N LEU A 693 -24.70 -19.57 7.90
CA LEU A 693 -25.54 -19.90 6.75
C LEU A 693 -26.41 -18.71 6.26
N PRO A 694 -27.06 -17.90 7.12
CA PRO A 694 -27.83 -16.73 6.67
C PRO A 694 -26.97 -15.71 5.93
N VAL A 695 -25.73 -15.47 6.39
CA VAL A 695 -24.81 -14.52 5.76
C VAL A 695 -24.37 -15.01 4.38
N LEU A 696 -23.91 -16.27 4.29
CA LEU A 696 -23.52 -16.86 3.00
C LEU A 696 -24.70 -16.92 2.01
N THR A 697 -25.91 -17.16 2.50
CA THR A 697 -27.13 -17.14 1.69
C THR A 697 -27.39 -15.73 1.15
N GLY A 698 -27.31 -14.70 1.98
CA GLY A 698 -27.45 -13.30 1.53
C GLY A 698 -26.37 -12.88 0.53
N VAL A 699 -25.11 -13.30 0.74
CA VAL A 699 -24.01 -13.04 -0.21
C VAL A 699 -24.26 -13.74 -1.55
N ARG A 700 -24.68 -15.01 -1.52
CA ARG A 700 -25.05 -15.77 -2.73
C ARG A 700 -26.15 -15.08 -3.53
N ASP A 701 -27.20 -14.64 -2.84
CA ASP A 701 -28.35 -14.00 -3.46
C ASP A 701 -27.93 -12.65 -4.07
N CYS A 702 -27.11 -11.86 -3.36
CA CYS A 702 -26.50 -10.63 -3.87
C CYS A 702 -25.64 -10.87 -5.12
N MET A 703 -24.78 -11.91 -5.12
CA MET A 703 -24.00 -12.28 -6.31
C MET A 703 -24.90 -12.69 -7.49
N GLY A 704 -26.03 -13.36 -7.22
CA GLY A 704 -27.03 -13.71 -8.23
C GLY A 704 -27.71 -12.50 -8.87
N GLU A 705 -28.08 -11.50 -8.08
CA GLU A 705 -28.65 -10.25 -8.59
C GLU A 705 -27.67 -9.48 -9.48
N LEU A 706 -26.38 -9.45 -9.11
CA LEU A 706 -25.33 -8.77 -9.88
C LEU A 706 -25.08 -9.46 -11.23
N LEU A 707 -25.09 -10.79 -11.27
CA LEU A 707 -24.88 -11.57 -12.50
C LEU A 707 -26.12 -11.63 -13.41
N GLY A 708 -27.33 -11.51 -12.85
CA GLY A 708 -28.60 -11.58 -13.61
C GLY A 708 -29.14 -10.24 -14.11
N GLY A 709 -28.49 -9.11 -13.79
CA GLY A 709 -29.04 -7.76 -13.94
C GLY A 709 -29.12 -7.17 -15.36
N ASP A 710 -28.64 -7.87 -16.41
CA ASP A 710 -28.41 -7.26 -17.74
C ASP A 710 -29.50 -7.56 -18.80
N GLU A 711 -30.58 -8.28 -18.47
CA GLU A 711 -31.60 -8.65 -19.47
C GLU A 711 -32.75 -7.65 -19.69
N GLY A 712 -32.76 -6.47 -19.05
CA GLY A 712 -33.86 -5.55 -19.32
C GLY A 712 -33.86 -4.22 -18.59
N LYS A 713 -32.98 -3.29 -18.99
CA LYS A 713 -33.23 -1.84 -18.99
C LYS A 713 -32.07 -1.13 -19.70
N GLY A 714 -32.30 -0.73 -20.94
CA GLY A 714 -31.38 0.12 -21.66
C GLY A 714 -31.27 1.49 -20.99
N GLN A 715 -30.21 1.70 -20.20
CA GLN A 715 -29.60 3.01 -19.92
C GLN A 715 -28.23 2.82 -19.21
N SER A 716 -27.18 3.25 -19.93
CA SER A 716 -25.77 3.45 -19.54
C SER A 716 -24.91 2.27 -19.08
N ARG A 717 -23.76 2.12 -19.79
CA ARG A 717 -22.59 1.27 -19.50
C ARG A 717 -21.96 1.60 -18.12
N ASP A 718 -22.54 1.13 -17.03
CA ASP A 718 -21.78 0.93 -15.79
C ASP A 718 -21.31 -0.53 -15.83
N GLY A 719 -19.99 -0.76 -15.89
CA GLY A 719 -19.40 -2.07 -16.18
C GLY A 719 -19.78 -3.15 -15.17
N ASP A 720 -19.51 -4.42 -15.53
CA ASP A 720 -19.74 -5.60 -14.68
C ASP A 720 -19.35 -5.30 -13.22
N ARG A 721 -20.26 -5.50 -12.28
CA ARG A 721 -20.05 -5.31 -10.84
C ARG A 721 -19.89 -6.66 -10.15
N GLN A 722 -19.16 -6.71 -9.05
CA GLN A 722 -19.02 -7.92 -8.25
C GLN A 722 -18.87 -7.63 -6.76
N VAL A 723 -19.14 -8.64 -5.93
CA VAL A 723 -18.83 -8.61 -4.51
C VAL A 723 -17.30 -8.66 -4.34
N LEU A 724 -16.73 -7.69 -3.65
CA LEU A 724 -15.29 -7.62 -3.38
C LEU A 724 -14.94 -8.09 -1.96
N GLN A 725 -15.89 -8.00 -1.03
CA GLN A 725 -15.70 -8.37 0.37
C GLN A 725 -17.07 -8.63 1.02
N PHE A 726 -17.13 -9.60 1.92
CA PHE A 726 -18.30 -9.78 2.81
C PHE A 726 -17.91 -10.04 4.27
N VAL A 727 -16.61 -10.09 4.58
CA VAL A 727 -16.05 -10.19 5.94
C VAL A 727 -15.06 -9.05 6.14
N PRO A 728 -15.08 -8.35 7.30
CA PRO A 728 -14.14 -7.28 7.60
C PRO A 728 -12.68 -7.75 7.54
N MET A 729 -11.78 -6.89 7.07
CA MET A 729 -10.36 -7.21 6.95
C MET A 729 -9.72 -7.54 8.30
N GLU A 730 -10.20 -6.95 9.40
CA GLU A 730 -9.76 -7.24 10.77
C GLU A 730 -9.90 -8.73 11.13
N GLU A 731 -10.94 -9.40 10.62
CA GLU A 731 -11.14 -10.83 10.83
C GLU A 731 -10.33 -11.68 9.84
N LEU A 732 -10.16 -11.22 8.60
CA LEU A 732 -9.34 -11.88 7.59
C LEU A 732 -7.83 -11.83 7.89
N LEU A 733 -7.40 -10.81 8.65
CA LEU A 733 -6.03 -10.64 9.15
C LEU A 733 -5.80 -11.30 10.52
N SER A 734 -6.74 -12.15 10.97
CA SER A 734 -6.57 -12.90 12.22
C SER A 734 -5.40 -13.88 12.14
N ALA A 735 -4.68 -14.02 13.27
CA ALA A 735 -3.57 -14.96 13.37
C ALA A 735 -4.03 -16.40 13.06
N GLY A 736 -3.23 -17.13 12.28
CA GLY A 736 -3.51 -18.47 11.79
C GLY A 736 -4.18 -18.51 10.41
N LEU A 737 -5.24 -17.71 10.16
CA LEU A 737 -5.89 -17.69 8.84
C LEU A 737 -4.94 -17.17 7.76
N THR A 738 -4.31 -16.02 8.00
CA THR A 738 -3.40 -15.40 7.03
C THR A 738 -2.21 -16.31 6.72
N GLU A 739 -1.64 -16.99 7.73
CA GLU A 739 -0.53 -17.94 7.55
C GLU A 739 -0.95 -19.17 6.74
N PHE A 740 -2.15 -19.69 7.01
CA PHE A 740 -2.73 -20.79 6.25
C PHE A 740 -2.91 -20.43 4.79
N LEU A 741 -3.56 -19.29 4.52
CA LEU A 741 -3.81 -18.83 3.15
C LEU A 741 -2.49 -18.52 2.42
N TRP A 742 -1.52 -17.92 3.10
CA TRP A 742 -0.20 -17.61 2.54
C TRP A 742 0.55 -18.88 2.14
N THR A 743 0.50 -19.91 2.97
CA THR A 743 1.09 -21.22 2.68
C THR A 743 0.39 -21.89 1.51
N MET A 744 -0.95 -21.96 1.55
CA MET A 744 -1.76 -22.57 0.50
C MET A 744 -1.54 -21.91 -0.87
N ASN A 745 -1.65 -20.58 -0.93
CA ASN A 745 -1.47 -19.84 -2.18
C ASN A 745 -0.03 -19.95 -2.69
N SER A 746 0.97 -19.97 -1.81
CA SER A 746 2.36 -20.18 -2.23
C SER A 746 2.53 -21.55 -2.90
N GLU A 747 2.04 -22.64 -2.28
CA GLU A 747 2.11 -23.98 -2.88
C GLU A 747 1.35 -24.07 -4.22
N ILE A 748 0.17 -23.45 -4.32
CA ILE A 748 -0.60 -23.39 -5.59
C ILE A 748 0.20 -22.66 -6.67
N ILE A 749 0.75 -21.48 -6.36
CA ILE A 749 1.52 -20.67 -7.32
C ILE A 749 2.80 -21.40 -7.73
N GLN A 750 3.51 -22.03 -6.79
CA GLN A 750 4.68 -22.85 -7.07
C GLN A 750 4.36 -23.94 -8.08
N HIS A 751 3.28 -24.68 -7.84
CA HIS A 751 2.86 -25.79 -8.68
C HIS A 751 2.57 -25.31 -10.10
N LYS A 752 1.80 -24.23 -10.24
CA LYS A 752 1.50 -23.62 -11.55
C LYS A 752 2.78 -23.21 -12.27
N LEU A 753 3.66 -22.44 -11.62
CA LEU A 753 4.90 -21.97 -12.24
C LEU A 753 5.84 -23.13 -12.59
N HIS A 754 5.97 -24.16 -11.73
CA HIS A 754 6.80 -25.33 -11.98
C HIS A 754 6.39 -26.07 -13.26
N LEU A 755 5.09 -26.28 -13.43
CA LEU A 755 4.53 -26.94 -14.61
C LEU A 755 4.67 -26.06 -15.86
N LEU A 756 4.39 -24.76 -15.75
CA LEU A 756 4.55 -23.81 -16.86
C LEU A 756 6.02 -23.66 -17.30
N MET A 757 6.98 -23.89 -16.40
CA MET A 757 8.41 -23.88 -16.70
C MET A 757 8.90 -25.15 -17.42
N GLN A 758 8.10 -26.24 -17.43
CA GLN A 758 8.46 -27.43 -18.20
C GLN A 758 8.48 -27.10 -19.70
N PRO A 759 9.36 -27.79 -20.47
CA PRO A 759 9.53 -27.57 -21.90
C PRO A 759 8.34 -28.00 -22.74
#